data_AF-A0A928ZBQ0-F1
#
_entry.id   AF-A0A928ZBQ0-F1
#
_cell.length_a   1.000
_cell.length_b   1.000
_cell.length_c   1.000
_cell.angle_alpha   90.00
_cell.angle_beta   90.00
_cell.angle_gamma   90.00
#
_symmetry.space_group_name_H-M   'P 1'
#
loop_
_entity.id
_entity.type
_entity.pdbx_description
1 polymer ?
#
loop_
_entity_poly.entity_id
_entity_poly.type
_entity_poly.pdbx_seq_one_letter_code
_entity_poly.pdbx_strand_id
1 'polypeptide(L)'
;MPISNFLTFEPINDPVAVFLLILAIMLVAPLLFERLQLPGIVGLILAGVIVGPEGLGLLERDENIILLGTVGLLFLMFMAGLETSLDDFKNNGDKAVVFGLATFIAPMILGTAAMMALGYGFLAAVLVASCFASHTLLALPVLNKLGIMRVPAVNITLGATLITNVVALLVLAIVVKADGGNLTLGFWLFLIPALTIYTFATLWGIPRIGRWFFRKFGHDESAEFIFVLAALFVVSYVASLIEVEPIIGAFLAGIALTPLIPQLSPLMNRIQFIGNTLFVPFFLISVGMLIDPLILIREPRSLLIAGVMIVAELISKFVAAWVTGKWLGYKFESVMVMFGLTIAQAASTLAAATVAYEIGLIDRTTVNGIVALILFTCVVSPLITERWGQNVNTSSASKSTLPDTACLLAQRVLVPVANPSNENNLLDLALILSKAVDGTLLPLHVLCDRLQPVNSESINQQVKLLAAAEELAHSANAEVETVGRIDDAIERGIVRTAVERKASLIICGWKGFSTYKENFFGGVIDNVAAKAIIPVLIARFTQPIANTARIFLAVTKRQALSPEFNSTLDMAKVLASELKAGLQVSVIISKKQAQLSTVELGEIGTGAFIAQLQGNFVKQVCSKIHRNDLVILATNTSNQRTHSKSAVGKLAEAVARSQSATSVLVIHFPD
;
A
#
# COMPACT_ATOMS: atom_id res chain seq x y z
N MET A 1 34.38 -43.37 -8.80
CA MET A 1 34.68 -42.00 -8.36
C MET A 1 33.45 -41.15 -8.64
N PRO A 2 32.82 -40.53 -7.64
CA PRO A 2 31.56 -39.82 -7.88
C PRO A 2 31.81 -38.52 -8.66
N ILE A 3 30.88 -38.21 -9.55
CA ILE A 3 30.85 -37.03 -10.45
C ILE A 3 30.75 -35.70 -9.67
N SER A 4 30.62 -35.75 -8.34
CA SER A 4 30.48 -34.59 -7.45
C SER A 4 31.69 -33.67 -7.37
N ASN A 5 32.89 -34.13 -7.71
CA ASN A 5 34.13 -33.35 -7.48
C ASN A 5 34.56 -32.46 -8.65
N PHE A 6 33.80 -32.40 -9.76
CA PHE A 6 34.22 -31.65 -10.96
C PHE A 6 33.55 -30.28 -11.15
N LEU A 7 32.58 -29.90 -10.31
CA LEU A 7 31.82 -28.65 -10.49
C LEU A 7 31.67 -27.78 -9.22
N THR A 8 32.28 -28.17 -8.11
CA THR A 8 32.28 -27.36 -6.88
C THR A 8 33.45 -26.38 -6.90
N PHE A 9 33.16 -25.09 -6.99
CA PHE A 9 34.16 -24.04 -6.86
C PHE A 9 34.54 -23.84 -5.39
N GLU A 10 35.72 -23.28 -5.12
CA GLU A 10 36.00 -22.77 -3.77
C GLU A 10 35.07 -21.60 -3.47
N PRO A 11 34.40 -21.58 -2.29
CA PRO A 11 33.51 -20.50 -1.93
C PRO A 11 34.23 -19.16 -1.88
N ILE A 12 33.57 -18.12 -2.39
CA ILE A 12 34.07 -16.76 -2.28
C ILE A 12 33.84 -16.29 -0.85
N ASN A 13 34.93 -15.99 -0.14
CA ASN A 13 34.88 -15.53 1.25
C ASN A 13 35.11 -14.02 1.40
N ASP A 14 35.63 -13.35 0.37
CA ASP A 14 35.85 -11.91 0.40
C ASP A 14 34.48 -11.17 0.41
N PRO A 15 34.17 -10.34 1.43
CA PRO A 15 32.86 -9.73 1.55
C PRO A 15 32.46 -8.85 0.36
N VAL A 16 33.43 -8.19 -0.29
CA VAL A 16 33.17 -7.33 -1.44
C VAL A 16 32.81 -8.18 -2.65
N ALA A 17 33.55 -9.26 -2.88
CA ALA A 17 33.26 -10.20 -3.96
C ALA A 17 31.93 -10.94 -3.76
N VAL A 18 31.59 -11.34 -2.52
CA VAL A 18 30.28 -11.92 -2.17
C VAL A 18 29.16 -10.93 -2.50
N PHE A 19 29.27 -9.69 -2.04
CA PHE A 19 28.25 -8.68 -2.26
C PHE A 19 28.11 -8.32 -3.75
N LEU A 20 29.23 -8.23 -4.49
CA LEU A 20 29.25 -8.03 -5.93
C LEU A 20 28.52 -9.16 -6.67
N LEU A 21 28.79 -10.42 -6.30
CA LEU A 21 28.15 -11.57 -6.91
C LEU A 21 26.64 -11.55 -6.68
N ILE A 22 26.20 -11.24 -5.46
CA ILE A 22 24.77 -11.11 -5.15
C ILE A 22 24.14 -9.97 -5.96
N LEU A 23 24.78 -8.79 -6.05
CA LEU A 23 24.31 -7.69 -6.91
C LEU A 23 24.22 -8.09 -8.39
N ALA A 24 25.21 -8.82 -8.90
CA ALA A 24 25.21 -9.31 -10.26
C ALA A 24 24.03 -10.28 -10.50
N ILE A 25 23.75 -11.18 -9.54
CA ILE A 25 22.58 -12.07 -9.60
C ILE A 25 21.28 -11.26 -9.57
N MET A 26 21.16 -10.29 -8.67
CA MET A 26 19.98 -9.44 -8.53
C MET A 26 19.68 -8.65 -9.82
N LEU A 27 20.71 -8.25 -10.56
CA LEU A 27 20.58 -7.56 -11.85
C LEU A 27 20.28 -8.53 -13.00
N VAL A 28 21.04 -9.63 -13.12
CA VAL A 28 21.03 -10.49 -14.32
C VAL A 28 19.91 -11.52 -14.29
N ALA A 29 19.63 -12.14 -13.13
CA ALA A 29 18.69 -13.24 -13.04
C ALA A 29 17.25 -12.83 -13.42
N PRO A 30 16.71 -11.69 -12.94
CA PRO A 30 15.39 -11.24 -13.37
C PRO A 30 15.32 -10.99 -14.88
N LEU A 31 16.33 -10.32 -15.47
CA LEU A 31 16.39 -10.01 -16.90
C LEU A 31 16.43 -11.29 -17.77
N LEU A 32 17.15 -12.32 -17.32
CA LEU A 32 17.24 -13.59 -18.03
C LEU A 32 15.90 -14.33 -17.99
N PHE A 33 15.26 -14.39 -16.82
CA PHE A 33 14.01 -15.14 -16.63
C PHE A 33 12.81 -14.43 -17.27
N GLU A 34 12.78 -13.10 -17.28
CA GLU A 34 11.74 -12.34 -17.98
C GLU A 34 11.82 -12.59 -19.51
N ARG A 35 13.02 -12.78 -20.09
CA ARG A 35 13.17 -13.20 -21.48
C ARG A 35 12.61 -14.60 -21.75
N LEU A 36 12.59 -15.47 -20.74
CA LEU A 36 12.00 -16.81 -20.80
C LEU A 36 10.50 -16.82 -20.48
N GLN A 37 9.86 -15.65 -20.34
CA GLN A 37 8.45 -15.50 -19.94
C GLN A 37 8.15 -16.06 -18.54
N LEU A 38 9.15 -16.06 -17.65
CA LEU A 38 9.00 -16.43 -16.24
C LEU A 38 9.12 -15.17 -15.34
N PRO A 39 8.44 -15.13 -14.18
CA PRO A 39 8.57 -14.04 -13.23
C PRO A 39 10.03 -13.90 -12.78
N GLY A 40 10.57 -12.68 -12.80
CA GLY A 40 11.97 -12.43 -12.42
C GLY A 40 12.33 -12.89 -10.99
N ILE A 41 11.35 -12.92 -10.09
CA ILE A 41 11.47 -13.44 -8.72
C ILE A 41 11.85 -14.94 -8.69
N VAL A 42 11.30 -15.73 -9.62
CA VAL A 42 11.67 -17.15 -9.78
C VAL A 42 13.14 -17.27 -10.18
N GLY A 43 13.64 -16.34 -10.99
CA GLY A 43 15.05 -16.28 -11.36
C GLY A 43 15.97 -16.04 -10.17
N LEU A 44 15.58 -15.20 -9.21
CA LEU A 44 16.37 -14.95 -7.99
C LEU A 44 16.46 -16.20 -7.09
N ILE A 45 15.35 -16.91 -6.92
CA ILE A 45 15.31 -18.15 -6.13
C ILE A 45 16.20 -19.22 -6.79
N LEU A 46 16.00 -19.47 -8.09
CA LEU A 46 16.78 -20.47 -8.82
C LEU A 46 18.26 -20.11 -8.92
N ALA A 47 18.60 -18.83 -9.03
CA ALA A 47 19.98 -18.39 -8.95
C ALA A 47 20.60 -18.70 -7.58
N GLY A 48 19.84 -18.53 -6.48
CA GLY A 48 20.25 -18.97 -5.14
C GLY A 48 20.51 -20.47 -5.06
N VAL A 49 19.65 -21.31 -5.66
CA VAL A 49 19.86 -22.77 -5.75
C VAL A 49 21.14 -23.10 -6.50
N ILE A 50 21.41 -22.42 -7.61
CA ILE A 50 22.56 -22.68 -8.46
C ILE A 50 23.87 -22.21 -7.80
N VAL A 51 23.89 -21.02 -7.19
CA VAL A 51 25.11 -20.40 -6.66
C VAL A 51 25.40 -20.85 -5.23
N GLY A 52 24.37 -21.29 -4.50
CA GLY A 52 24.45 -21.72 -3.12
C GLY A 52 25.34 -22.95 -2.87
N PRO A 53 25.52 -23.32 -1.59
CA PRO A 53 26.47 -24.34 -1.16
C PRO A 53 26.21 -25.71 -1.80
N GLU A 54 24.93 -26.06 -1.98
CA GLU A 54 24.50 -27.35 -2.52
C GLU A 54 24.40 -27.36 -4.06
N GLY A 55 24.63 -26.21 -4.71
CA GLY A 55 24.67 -26.06 -6.16
C GLY A 55 26.11 -26.11 -6.70
N LEU A 56 26.60 -24.96 -7.15
CA LEU A 56 27.99 -24.75 -7.60
C LEU A 56 28.96 -24.52 -6.43
N GLY A 57 28.45 -24.23 -5.23
CA GLY A 57 29.28 -23.94 -4.06
C GLY A 57 30.01 -22.60 -4.11
N LEU A 58 29.56 -21.66 -4.96
CA LEU A 58 30.20 -20.35 -5.13
C LEU A 58 29.99 -19.42 -3.92
N LEU A 59 28.84 -19.53 -3.27
CA LEU A 59 28.49 -18.80 -2.05
C LEU A 59 28.16 -19.76 -0.91
N GLU A 60 28.80 -19.56 0.24
CA GLU A 60 28.38 -20.18 1.49
C GLU A 60 27.24 -19.39 2.12
N ARG A 61 26.30 -20.10 2.76
CA ARG A 61 25.19 -19.46 3.49
C ARG A 61 25.61 -19.10 4.91
N ASP A 62 26.53 -18.15 5.02
CA ASP A 62 27.08 -17.65 6.28
C ASP A 62 26.08 -16.78 7.09
N GLU A 63 26.48 -16.35 8.28
CA GLU A 63 25.65 -15.49 9.13
C GLU A 63 25.26 -14.16 8.46
N ASN A 64 26.08 -13.63 7.54
CA ASN A 64 25.82 -12.38 6.83
C ASN A 64 24.67 -12.53 5.82
N ILE A 65 24.68 -13.61 5.03
CA ILE A 65 23.60 -13.92 4.08
C ILE A 65 22.31 -14.25 4.84
N ILE A 66 22.40 -14.94 5.98
CA ILE A 66 21.25 -15.20 6.84
C ILE A 66 20.66 -13.89 7.39
N LEU A 67 21.52 -12.98 7.87
CA LEU A 67 21.10 -11.68 8.39
C LEU A 67 20.37 -10.86 7.32
N LEU A 68 20.99 -10.66 6.16
CA LEU A 68 20.41 -9.89 5.05
C LEU A 68 19.12 -10.53 4.51
N GLY A 69 19.09 -11.86 4.41
CA GLY A 69 17.89 -12.59 4.01
C GLY A 69 16.75 -12.46 5.02
N THR A 70 17.06 -12.46 6.32
CA THR A 70 16.06 -12.25 7.37
C THR A 70 15.51 -10.83 7.33
N VAL A 71 16.39 -9.83 7.17
CA VAL A 71 15.98 -8.43 6.98
C VAL A 71 15.03 -8.29 5.79
N GLY A 72 15.34 -8.93 4.66
CA GLY A 72 14.47 -8.96 3.47
C GLY A 72 13.11 -9.57 3.68
N LEU A 73 13.05 -10.69 4.39
CA LEU A 73 11.79 -11.34 4.73
C LEU A 73 10.90 -10.43 5.59
N LEU A 74 11.48 -9.79 6.61
CA LEU A 74 10.75 -8.86 7.48
C LEU A 74 10.31 -7.62 6.72
N PHE A 75 11.16 -7.06 5.86
CA PHE A 75 10.78 -5.92 5.00
C PHE A 75 9.61 -6.26 4.07
N LEU A 76 9.60 -7.45 3.47
CA LEU A 76 8.52 -7.87 2.58
C LEU A 76 7.18 -7.87 3.31
N MET A 77 7.12 -8.49 4.50
CA MET A 77 5.90 -8.52 5.29
C MET A 77 5.53 -7.14 5.83
N PHE A 78 6.51 -6.33 6.19
CA PHE A 78 6.28 -4.97 6.62
C PHE A 78 5.62 -4.12 5.55
N MET A 79 6.13 -4.18 4.31
CA MET A 79 5.52 -3.49 3.17
C MET A 79 4.09 -3.98 2.91
N ALA A 80 3.85 -5.29 2.97
CA ALA A 80 2.50 -5.84 2.87
C ALA A 80 1.57 -5.31 3.99
N GLY A 81 2.10 -5.17 5.20
CA GLY A 81 1.38 -4.56 6.33
C GLY A 81 1.08 -3.08 6.11
N LEU A 82 2.02 -2.30 5.56
CA LEU A 82 1.85 -0.87 5.25
C LEU A 82 0.81 -0.60 4.15
N GLU A 83 0.70 -1.54 3.21
CA GLU A 83 -0.27 -1.47 2.12
C GLU A 83 -1.68 -1.92 2.56
N THR A 84 -1.77 -2.71 3.63
CA THR A 84 -3.02 -3.16 4.23
C THR A 84 -3.55 -2.10 5.22
N SER A 85 -4.72 -1.52 4.95
CA SER A 85 -5.32 -0.61 5.94
C SER A 85 -5.89 -1.38 7.14
N LEU A 86 -5.84 -0.77 8.33
CA LEU A 86 -6.50 -1.30 9.53
C LEU A 86 -8.01 -1.51 9.31
N ASP A 87 -8.63 -0.64 8.52
CA ASP A 87 -10.05 -0.75 8.18
C ASP A 87 -10.31 -1.95 7.25
N ASP A 88 -9.44 -2.22 6.28
CA ASP A 88 -9.55 -3.41 5.42
C ASP A 88 -9.38 -4.70 6.22
N PHE A 89 -8.45 -4.70 7.19
CA PHE A 89 -8.27 -5.84 8.09
C PHE A 89 -9.48 -6.04 9.00
N LYS A 90 -10.05 -4.96 9.55
CA LYS A 90 -11.24 -5.02 10.40
C LYS A 90 -12.49 -5.47 9.63
N ASN A 91 -12.65 -5.00 8.39
CA ASN A 91 -13.81 -5.29 7.55
C ASN A 91 -13.77 -6.70 6.92
N ASN A 92 -12.59 -7.32 6.83
CA ASN A 92 -12.41 -8.65 6.24
C ASN A 92 -11.80 -9.67 7.22
N GLY A 93 -11.66 -9.33 8.50
CA GLY A 93 -11.00 -10.18 9.49
C GLY A 93 -11.72 -11.51 9.73
N ASP A 94 -13.05 -11.49 9.72
CA ASP A 94 -13.89 -12.70 9.76
C ASP A 94 -13.62 -13.62 8.58
N LYS A 95 -13.54 -13.06 7.36
CA LYS A 95 -13.22 -13.81 6.14
C LYS A 95 -11.79 -14.34 6.14
N ALA A 96 -10.84 -13.57 6.66
CA ALA A 96 -9.45 -14.00 6.85
C ALA A 96 -9.35 -15.17 7.82
N VAL A 97 -10.14 -15.18 8.91
CA VAL A 97 -10.23 -16.31 9.83
C VAL A 97 -10.79 -17.54 9.16
N VAL A 98 -11.91 -17.42 8.44
CA VAL A 98 -12.50 -18.55 7.72
C VAL A 98 -11.52 -19.12 6.70
N PHE A 99 -10.89 -18.26 5.90
CA PHE A 99 -9.92 -18.71 4.90
C PHE A 99 -8.69 -19.34 5.54
N GLY A 100 -8.13 -18.72 6.59
CA GLY A 100 -6.98 -19.23 7.33
C GLY A 100 -7.23 -20.61 7.96
N LEU A 101 -8.41 -20.80 8.57
CA LEU A 101 -8.80 -22.10 9.10
C LEU A 101 -9.00 -23.12 7.98
N ALA A 102 -9.58 -22.74 6.84
CA ALA A 102 -9.73 -23.64 5.69
C ALA A 102 -8.36 -24.05 5.12
N THR A 103 -7.43 -23.11 4.95
CA THR A 103 -6.06 -23.35 4.47
C THR A 103 -5.17 -24.05 5.48
N PHE A 104 -5.60 -24.16 6.73
CA PHE A 104 -4.93 -24.95 7.76
C PHE A 104 -5.52 -26.37 7.85
N ILE A 105 -6.84 -26.48 8.00
CA ILE A 105 -7.54 -27.76 8.26
C ILE A 105 -7.46 -28.68 7.04
N ALA A 106 -7.67 -28.15 5.82
CA ALA A 106 -7.68 -29.00 4.63
C ALA A 106 -6.30 -29.66 4.38
N PRO A 107 -5.17 -28.94 4.39
CA PRO A 107 -3.85 -29.57 4.30
C PRO A 107 -3.52 -30.46 5.49
N MET A 108 -3.97 -30.11 6.71
CA MET A 108 -3.75 -30.96 7.88
C MET A 108 -4.39 -32.35 7.72
N ILE A 109 -5.66 -32.41 7.29
CA ILE A 109 -6.39 -33.67 7.11
C ILE A 109 -5.78 -34.49 5.97
N LEU A 110 -5.62 -33.86 4.79
CA LEU A 110 -5.11 -34.55 3.60
C LEU A 110 -3.64 -34.95 3.75
N GLY A 111 -2.82 -34.07 4.32
CA GLY A 111 -1.41 -34.32 4.59
C GLY A 111 -1.21 -35.45 5.61
N THR A 112 -1.96 -35.44 6.72
CA THR A 112 -1.86 -36.51 7.73
C THR A 112 -2.26 -37.85 7.12
N ALA A 113 -3.37 -37.88 6.37
CA ALA A 113 -3.82 -39.10 5.69
C ALA A 113 -2.79 -39.60 4.65
N ALA A 114 -2.20 -38.70 3.87
CA ALA A 114 -1.19 -39.04 2.87
C ALA A 114 0.08 -39.61 3.52
N MET A 115 0.56 -39.00 4.60
CA MET A 115 1.75 -39.50 5.32
C MET A 115 1.49 -40.82 6.05
N MET A 116 0.31 -41.00 6.63
CA MET A 116 -0.07 -42.30 7.21
C MET A 116 -0.16 -43.40 6.14
N ALA A 117 -0.64 -43.08 4.93
CA ALA A 117 -0.66 -44.03 3.82
C ALA A 117 0.74 -44.46 3.37
N LEU A 118 1.76 -43.62 3.59
CA LEU A 118 3.18 -43.94 3.38
C LEU A 118 3.81 -44.74 4.53
N GLY A 119 3.05 -45.03 5.60
CA GLY A 119 3.50 -45.83 6.75
C GLY A 119 4.11 -45.03 7.88
N TYR A 120 4.00 -43.70 7.89
CA TYR A 120 4.48 -42.87 9.00
C TYR A 120 3.54 -42.94 10.21
N GLY A 121 4.11 -42.88 11.41
CA GLY A 121 3.34 -42.82 12.66
C GLY A 121 2.49 -41.54 12.75
N PHE A 122 1.43 -41.58 13.55
CA PHE A 122 0.45 -40.48 13.64
C PHE A 122 1.09 -39.13 14.00
N LEU A 123 1.99 -39.10 14.99
CA LEU A 123 2.67 -37.85 15.39
C LEU A 123 3.56 -37.30 14.27
N ALA A 124 4.32 -38.15 13.58
CA ALA A 124 5.14 -37.78 12.43
C ALA A 124 4.28 -37.25 11.28
N ALA A 125 3.16 -37.93 10.99
CA ALA A 125 2.23 -37.54 9.93
C ALA A 125 1.57 -36.18 10.21
N VAL A 126 1.13 -35.93 11.44
CA VAL A 126 0.54 -34.64 11.86
C VAL A 126 1.59 -33.53 11.79
N LEU A 127 2.82 -33.79 12.24
CA LEU A 127 3.89 -32.80 12.19
C LEU A 127 4.22 -32.41 10.75
N VAL A 128 4.41 -33.39 9.89
CA VAL A 128 4.71 -33.16 8.48
C VAL A 128 3.52 -32.47 7.77
N ALA A 129 2.28 -32.82 8.11
CA ALA A 129 1.10 -32.14 7.59
C ALA A 129 1.01 -30.67 8.05
N SER A 130 1.49 -30.35 9.26
CA SER A 130 1.55 -28.98 9.76
C SER A 130 2.50 -28.10 8.93
N CYS A 131 3.58 -28.69 8.41
CA CYS A 131 4.51 -28.03 7.50
C CYS A 131 3.85 -27.69 6.14
N PHE A 132 2.86 -28.47 5.68
CA PHE A 132 2.09 -28.18 4.45
C PHE A 132 0.99 -27.16 4.69
N ALA A 133 0.50 -27.10 5.93
CA ALA A 133 -0.56 -26.20 6.34
C ALA A 133 -0.04 -24.76 6.39
N SER A 134 1.13 -24.50 6.98
CA SER A 134 1.80 -23.20 6.93
C SER A 134 2.07 -22.74 5.50
N HIS A 135 2.34 -21.46 5.29
CA HIS A 135 2.87 -20.98 4.00
C HIS A 135 3.58 -19.63 4.16
N THR A 136 4.44 -19.33 3.21
CA THR A 136 5.17 -18.06 3.11
C THR A 136 4.69 -17.33 1.86
N LEU A 137 4.39 -16.04 2.00
CA LEU A 137 3.83 -15.21 0.94
C LEU A 137 4.91 -14.75 -0.08
N LEU A 138 5.61 -15.72 -0.67
CA LEU A 138 6.75 -15.51 -1.57
C LEU A 138 6.36 -14.77 -2.87
N ALA A 139 5.11 -14.90 -3.29
CA ALA A 139 4.57 -14.25 -4.48
C ALA A 139 4.05 -12.81 -4.23
N LEU A 140 4.21 -12.24 -3.03
CA LEU A 140 3.83 -10.84 -2.78
C LEU A 140 4.50 -9.81 -3.68
N PRO A 141 5.81 -9.91 -4.00
CA PRO A 141 6.42 -8.92 -4.87
C PRO A 141 5.83 -8.98 -6.29
N VAL A 142 5.28 -10.13 -6.71
CA VAL A 142 4.49 -10.23 -7.95
C VAL A 142 3.22 -9.37 -7.85
N LEU A 143 2.48 -9.47 -6.76
CA LEU A 143 1.27 -8.67 -6.55
C LEU A 143 1.56 -7.17 -6.50
N ASN A 144 2.69 -6.77 -5.89
CA ASN A 144 3.13 -5.38 -5.82
C ASN A 144 3.45 -4.86 -7.23
N LYS A 145 4.21 -5.63 -8.03
CA LYS A 145 4.47 -5.32 -9.45
C LYS A 145 3.18 -5.21 -10.27
N LEU A 146 2.17 -6.01 -9.95
CA LEU A 146 0.85 -5.99 -10.61
C LEU A 146 -0.12 -4.92 -10.07
N GLY A 147 0.21 -4.22 -8.97
CA GLY A 147 -0.65 -3.21 -8.35
C GLY A 147 -1.94 -3.74 -7.71
N ILE A 148 -2.05 -5.05 -7.44
CA ILE A 148 -3.29 -5.69 -6.93
C ILE A 148 -3.29 -5.95 -5.42
N MET A 149 -2.34 -5.35 -4.69
CA MET A 149 -2.15 -5.57 -3.26
C MET A 149 -3.38 -5.25 -2.41
N ARG A 150 -4.27 -4.37 -2.88
CA ARG A 150 -5.50 -3.97 -2.16
C ARG A 150 -6.74 -4.79 -2.49
N VAL A 151 -6.64 -5.76 -3.40
CA VAL A 151 -7.81 -6.59 -3.75
C VAL A 151 -8.25 -7.38 -2.51
N PRO A 152 -9.55 -7.45 -2.18
CA PRO A 152 -10.04 -8.13 -0.98
C PRO A 152 -9.55 -9.58 -0.84
N ALA A 153 -9.41 -10.30 -1.96
CA ALA A 153 -8.85 -11.65 -1.99
C ALA A 153 -7.39 -11.70 -1.48
N VAL A 154 -6.58 -10.70 -1.80
CA VAL A 154 -5.19 -10.57 -1.33
C VAL A 154 -5.17 -10.26 0.16
N ASN A 155 -5.91 -9.25 0.61
CA ASN A 155 -5.98 -8.86 2.03
C ASN A 155 -6.45 -10.01 2.93
N ILE A 156 -7.45 -10.78 2.49
CA ILE A 156 -7.93 -11.98 3.19
C ILE A 156 -6.84 -13.04 3.26
N THR A 157 -6.08 -13.23 2.18
CA THR A 157 -4.98 -14.20 2.13
C THR A 157 -3.82 -13.79 3.05
N LEU A 158 -3.48 -12.50 3.09
CA LEU A 158 -2.49 -11.96 4.03
C LEU A 158 -2.88 -12.27 5.48
N GLY A 159 -4.11 -11.92 5.87
CA GLY A 159 -4.62 -12.20 7.22
C GLY A 159 -4.71 -13.70 7.53
N ALA A 160 -5.14 -14.51 6.56
CA ALA A 160 -5.19 -15.97 6.68
C ALA A 160 -3.82 -16.60 6.94
N THR A 161 -2.76 -16.04 6.34
CA THR A 161 -1.38 -16.50 6.54
C THR A 161 -0.96 -16.38 8.00
N LEU A 162 -1.28 -15.26 8.66
CA LEU A 162 -0.97 -15.06 10.07
C LEU A 162 -1.59 -16.16 10.94
N ILE A 163 -2.87 -16.44 10.70
CA ILE A 163 -3.62 -17.45 11.46
C ILE A 163 -3.01 -18.83 11.24
N THR A 164 -2.77 -19.17 9.97
CA THR A 164 -2.24 -20.47 9.59
C THR A 164 -0.86 -20.72 10.19
N ASN A 165 0.04 -19.73 10.18
CA ASN A 165 1.39 -19.87 10.73
C ASN A 165 1.38 -19.96 12.26
N VAL A 166 0.54 -19.18 12.95
CA VAL A 166 0.38 -19.30 14.42
C VAL A 166 -0.11 -20.70 14.78
N VAL A 167 -1.13 -21.21 14.09
CA VAL A 167 -1.68 -22.54 14.38
C VAL A 167 -0.69 -23.65 14.00
N ALA A 168 0.06 -23.52 12.90
CA ALA A 168 1.09 -24.48 12.53
C ALA A 168 2.23 -24.55 13.57
N LEU A 169 2.70 -23.41 14.07
CA LEU A 169 3.70 -23.35 15.14
C LEU A 169 3.18 -23.99 16.43
N LEU A 170 1.90 -23.77 16.76
CA LEU A 170 1.25 -24.45 17.88
C LEU A 170 1.26 -25.98 17.70
N VAL A 171 0.99 -26.49 16.50
CA VAL A 171 1.06 -27.93 16.23
C VAL A 171 2.48 -28.46 16.41
N LEU A 172 3.50 -27.78 15.85
CA LEU A 172 4.90 -28.13 16.06
C LEU A 172 5.24 -28.20 17.55
N ALA A 173 4.90 -27.16 18.31
CA ALA A 173 5.14 -27.11 19.75
C ALA A 173 4.43 -28.23 20.51
N ILE A 174 3.18 -28.55 20.13
CA ILE A 174 2.41 -29.64 20.73
C ILE A 174 3.06 -30.99 20.42
N VAL A 175 3.47 -31.25 19.17
CA VAL A 175 4.05 -32.54 18.78
C VAL A 175 5.40 -32.76 19.45
N VAL A 176 6.29 -31.75 19.42
CA VAL A 176 7.60 -31.81 20.09
C VAL A 176 7.43 -32.06 21.60
N LYS A 177 6.47 -31.39 22.25
CA LYS A 177 6.21 -31.57 23.69
C LYS A 177 5.44 -32.85 24.02
N ALA A 178 4.64 -33.39 23.10
CA ALA A 178 3.95 -34.66 23.26
C ALA A 178 4.94 -35.83 23.19
N ASP A 179 5.98 -35.72 22.37
CA ASP A 179 7.12 -36.65 22.34
C ASP A 179 7.94 -36.59 23.65
N GLY A 180 8.12 -35.38 24.21
CA GLY A 180 8.82 -35.14 25.49
C GLY A 180 7.98 -35.26 26.78
N GLY A 181 6.67 -35.48 26.71
CA GLY A 181 5.81 -35.86 27.83
C GLY A 181 5.28 -34.78 28.78
N ASN A 182 5.29 -33.47 28.47
CA ASN A 182 4.75 -32.44 29.37
C ASN A 182 4.07 -31.26 28.64
N LEU A 183 2.77 -31.40 28.34
CA LEU A 183 1.90 -30.29 27.92
C LEU A 183 1.33 -29.58 29.16
N THR A 184 2.10 -28.67 29.75
CA THR A 184 1.65 -27.92 30.93
C THR A 184 0.69 -26.80 30.55
N LEU A 185 -0.41 -26.68 31.30
CA LEU A 185 -1.40 -25.60 31.21
C LEU A 185 -0.78 -24.18 31.25
N GLY A 186 0.42 -24.06 31.83
CA GLY A 186 1.22 -22.83 31.88
C GLY A 186 1.65 -22.26 30.52
N PHE A 187 1.88 -23.09 29.49
CA PHE A 187 2.24 -22.58 28.15
C PHE A 187 1.10 -21.76 27.54
N TRP A 188 -0.12 -22.30 27.59
CA TRP A 188 -1.32 -21.62 27.07
C TRP A 188 -1.70 -20.38 27.89
N LEU A 189 -1.54 -20.46 29.22
CA LEU A 189 -1.73 -19.31 30.11
C LEU A 189 -0.70 -18.20 29.89
N PHE A 190 0.48 -18.51 29.33
CA PHE A 190 1.46 -17.51 28.95
C PHE A 190 1.18 -16.96 27.55
N LEU A 191 1.02 -17.82 26.54
CA LEU A 191 0.97 -17.43 25.14
C LEU A 191 -0.26 -16.58 24.79
N ILE A 192 -1.47 -16.98 25.21
CA ILE A 192 -2.69 -16.27 24.83
C ILE A 192 -2.71 -14.83 25.39
N PRO A 193 -2.43 -14.61 26.69
CA PRO A 193 -2.30 -13.26 27.22
C PRO A 193 -1.13 -12.48 26.62
N ALA A 194 0.03 -13.11 26.44
CA ALA A 194 1.21 -12.45 25.86
C ALA A 194 0.93 -11.95 24.44
N LEU A 195 0.33 -12.79 23.59
CA LEU A 195 -0.07 -12.43 22.23
C LEU A 195 -1.09 -11.29 22.22
N THR A 196 -2.10 -11.35 23.09
CA THR A 196 -3.14 -10.32 23.18
C THR A 196 -2.54 -8.96 23.60
N ILE A 197 -1.70 -8.96 24.64
CA ILE A 197 -1.02 -7.76 25.14
C ILE A 197 -0.08 -7.21 24.07
N TYR A 198 0.71 -8.08 23.42
CA TYR A 198 1.63 -7.71 22.35
C TYR A 198 0.92 -7.06 21.17
N THR A 199 -0.16 -7.67 20.68
CA THR A 199 -0.92 -7.13 19.55
C THR A 199 -1.55 -5.78 19.91
N PHE A 200 -2.14 -5.68 21.11
CA PHE A 200 -2.71 -4.41 21.58
C PHE A 200 -1.64 -3.32 21.74
N ALA A 201 -0.52 -3.65 22.39
CA ALA A 201 0.59 -2.73 22.60
C ALA A 201 1.17 -2.22 21.26
N THR A 202 1.27 -3.09 20.26
CA THR A 202 1.76 -2.72 18.93
C THR A 202 0.76 -1.80 18.21
N LEU A 203 -0.50 -2.23 18.07
CA LEU A 203 -1.53 -1.48 17.32
C LEU A 203 -1.95 -0.16 17.99
N TRP A 204 -1.75 0.00 19.31
CA TRP A 204 -2.11 1.21 20.04
C TRP A 204 -0.91 2.08 20.41
N GLY A 205 0.23 1.44 20.72
CA GLY A 205 1.47 2.09 21.15
C GLY A 205 2.27 2.69 20.00
N ILE A 206 2.55 1.90 18.95
CA ILE A 206 3.36 2.36 17.80
C ILE A 206 2.74 3.59 17.13
N PRO A 207 1.42 3.67 16.84
CA PRO A 207 0.85 4.87 16.22
C PRO A 207 0.90 6.11 17.12
N ARG A 208 0.93 5.94 18.45
CA ARG A 208 1.07 7.06 19.40
C ARG A 208 2.50 7.57 19.46
N ILE A 209 3.46 6.65 19.61
CA ILE A 209 4.88 6.97 19.64
C ILE A 209 5.28 7.61 18.31
N GLY A 210 4.83 7.03 17.19
CA GLY A 210 5.04 7.58 15.86
C GLY A 210 4.49 8.99 15.71
N ARG A 211 3.21 9.25 16.05
CA ARG A 211 2.65 10.61 16.01
C ARG A 211 3.45 11.61 16.85
N TRP A 212 3.94 11.20 18.02
CA TRP A 212 4.77 12.05 18.85
C TRP A 212 6.13 12.34 18.17
N PHE A 213 6.76 11.31 17.60
CA PHE A 213 8.05 11.40 16.92
C PHE A 213 7.96 12.27 15.67
N PHE A 214 7.05 11.97 14.75
CA PHE A 214 6.84 12.73 13.50
C PHE A 214 6.49 14.20 13.79
N ARG A 215 5.70 14.49 14.84
CA ARG A 215 5.41 15.89 15.19
C ARG A 215 6.64 16.66 15.69
N LYS A 216 7.59 15.99 16.33
CA LYS A 216 8.77 16.65 16.94
C LYS A 216 9.98 16.65 16.00
N PHE A 217 10.14 15.62 15.19
CA PHE A 217 11.33 15.34 14.38
C PHE A 217 11.03 15.09 12.90
N GLY A 218 9.77 15.12 12.46
CA GLY A 218 9.37 14.84 11.07
C GLY A 218 9.67 15.95 10.06
N HIS A 219 10.75 16.71 10.29
CA HIS A 219 11.32 17.62 9.30
C HIS A 219 12.61 17.02 8.68
N ASP A 220 13.10 15.90 9.21
CA ASP A 220 14.27 15.16 8.72
C ASP A 220 13.84 13.79 8.17
N GLU A 221 13.84 13.66 6.84
CA GLU A 221 13.45 12.43 6.15
C GLU A 221 14.28 11.21 6.56
N SER A 222 15.55 11.40 6.92
CA SER A 222 16.44 10.31 7.34
C SER A 222 16.02 9.76 8.70
N ALA A 223 15.68 10.66 9.63
CA ALA A 223 15.19 10.29 10.96
C ALA A 223 13.85 9.56 10.89
N GLU A 224 12.96 9.98 9.99
CA GLU A 224 11.69 9.30 9.72
C GLU A 224 11.90 7.86 9.23
N PHE A 225 12.78 7.67 8.25
CA PHE A 225 13.09 6.35 7.71
C PHE A 225 13.71 5.43 8.78
N ILE A 226 14.66 5.93 9.55
CA ILE A 226 15.30 5.17 10.64
C ILE A 226 14.28 4.81 11.73
N PHE A 227 13.35 5.72 12.08
CA PHE A 227 12.30 5.43 13.05
C PHE A 227 11.40 4.29 12.59
N VAL A 228 10.96 4.31 11.32
CA VAL A 228 10.13 3.26 10.74
C VAL A 228 10.86 1.92 10.79
N LEU A 229 12.14 1.91 10.43
CA LEU A 229 12.96 0.71 10.44
C LEU A 229 13.17 0.16 11.86
N ALA A 230 13.44 1.04 12.82
CA ALA A 230 13.55 0.68 14.22
C ALA A 230 12.24 0.09 14.76
N ALA A 231 11.09 0.69 14.44
CA ALA A 231 9.78 0.18 14.83
C ALA A 231 9.51 -1.21 14.24
N LEU A 232 9.82 -1.43 12.97
CA LEU A 232 9.75 -2.74 12.31
C LEU A 232 10.54 -3.79 13.10
N PHE A 233 11.83 -3.55 13.36
CA PHE A 233 12.67 -4.55 14.02
C PHE A 233 12.36 -4.74 15.50
N VAL A 234 11.98 -3.68 16.23
CA VAL A 234 11.57 -3.80 17.63
C VAL A 234 10.32 -4.67 17.74
N VAL A 235 9.30 -4.41 16.93
CA VAL A 235 8.04 -5.19 16.96
C VAL A 235 8.29 -6.64 16.52
N SER A 236 9.14 -6.86 15.52
CA SER A 236 9.51 -8.20 15.06
C SER A 236 10.32 -8.98 16.09
N TYR A 237 11.27 -8.32 16.77
CA TYR A 237 12.07 -8.95 17.82
C TYR A 237 11.22 -9.29 19.05
N VAL A 238 10.33 -8.39 19.47
CA VAL A 238 9.40 -8.68 20.59
C VAL A 238 8.48 -9.85 20.26
N ALA A 239 8.10 -10.06 18.98
CA ALA A 239 7.36 -11.26 18.57
C ALA A 239 8.14 -12.54 18.92
N SER A 240 9.45 -12.59 18.63
CA SER A 240 10.25 -13.77 18.97
C SER A 240 10.37 -14.02 20.47
N LEU A 241 10.34 -12.97 21.30
CA LEU A 241 10.40 -13.11 22.76
C LEU A 241 9.14 -13.75 23.36
N ILE A 242 8.01 -13.68 22.65
CA ILE A 242 6.75 -14.35 23.02
C ILE A 242 6.52 -15.63 22.23
N GLU A 243 7.56 -16.21 21.63
CA GLU A 243 7.53 -17.43 20.82
C GLU A 243 6.67 -17.35 19.55
N VAL A 244 6.52 -16.14 18.99
CA VAL A 244 5.84 -15.87 17.72
C VAL A 244 6.87 -15.54 16.64
N GLU A 245 6.62 -15.94 15.39
CA GLU A 245 7.55 -15.66 14.30
C GLU A 245 7.74 -14.13 14.10
N PRO A 246 8.99 -13.64 13.95
CA PRO A 246 9.28 -12.23 13.66
C PRO A 246 8.52 -11.65 12.46
N ILE A 247 8.23 -12.49 11.48
CA ILE A 247 7.48 -12.20 10.25
C ILE A 247 6.09 -11.63 10.56
N ILE A 248 5.42 -12.16 11.58
CA ILE A 248 4.11 -11.70 12.06
C ILE A 248 4.25 -10.30 12.67
N GLY A 249 5.31 -10.07 13.45
CA GLY A 249 5.59 -8.77 14.03
C GLY A 249 5.88 -7.71 12.97
N ALA A 250 6.62 -8.06 11.93
CA ALA A 250 6.87 -7.16 10.80
C ALA A 250 5.58 -6.71 10.10
N PHE A 251 4.68 -7.66 9.82
CA PHE A 251 3.38 -7.35 9.24
C PHE A 251 2.55 -6.44 10.16
N LEU A 252 2.51 -6.75 11.47
CA LEU A 252 1.77 -5.97 12.46
C LEU A 252 2.34 -4.54 12.62
N ALA A 253 3.65 -4.38 12.56
CA ALA A 253 4.32 -3.08 12.54
C ALA A 253 3.90 -2.25 11.32
N GLY A 254 3.80 -2.89 10.15
CA GLY A 254 3.31 -2.26 8.92
C GLY A 254 1.89 -1.73 9.09
N ILE A 255 0.98 -2.58 9.56
CA ILE A 255 -0.41 -2.18 9.84
C ILE A 255 -0.46 -1.00 10.84
N ALA A 256 0.33 -1.06 11.91
CA ALA A 256 0.37 -0.01 12.93
C ALA A 256 0.91 1.32 12.40
N LEU A 257 1.85 1.31 11.45
CA LEU A 257 2.43 2.51 10.85
C LEU A 257 1.64 3.04 9.65
N THR A 258 0.76 2.23 9.07
CA THR A 258 -0.06 2.59 7.90
C THR A 258 -0.79 3.94 8.00
N PRO A 259 -1.37 4.34 9.15
CA PRO A 259 -2.03 5.64 9.29
C PRO A 259 -1.06 6.83 9.33
N LEU A 260 0.23 6.60 9.55
CA LEU A 260 1.25 7.64 9.68
C LEU A 260 2.01 7.90 8.38
N ILE A 261 2.01 6.94 7.46
CA ILE A 261 2.77 6.99 6.22
C ILE A 261 1.80 6.99 5.03
N PRO A 262 1.52 8.17 4.43
CA PRO A 262 0.73 8.27 3.20
C PRO A 262 1.41 7.52 2.05
N GLN A 263 0.62 6.96 1.15
CA GLN A 263 1.12 6.09 0.07
C GLN A 263 1.97 6.84 -0.96
N LEU A 264 1.63 8.10 -1.23
CA LEU A 264 2.38 8.95 -2.16
C LEU A 264 3.51 9.73 -1.46
N SER A 265 3.78 9.47 -0.18
CA SER A 265 4.83 10.20 0.56
C SER A 265 6.24 9.80 0.10
N PRO A 266 7.23 10.71 0.17
CA PRO A 266 8.63 10.38 -0.10
C PRO A 266 9.14 9.23 0.79
N LEU A 267 8.70 9.18 2.04
CA LEU A 267 9.02 8.11 2.99
C LEU A 267 8.55 6.74 2.49
N MET A 268 7.31 6.63 1.99
CA MET A 268 6.81 5.38 1.42
C MET A 268 7.64 4.94 0.21
N ASN A 269 7.95 5.87 -0.69
CA ASN A 269 8.77 5.59 -1.87
C ASN A 269 10.15 5.05 -1.48
N ARG A 270 10.82 5.66 -0.50
CA ARG A 270 12.11 5.18 0.02
C ARG A 270 12.01 3.77 0.62
N ILE A 271 10.97 3.49 1.39
CA ILE A 271 10.71 2.16 1.97
C ILE A 271 10.53 1.11 0.86
N GLN A 272 9.66 1.38 -0.11
CA GLN A 272 9.40 0.48 -1.23
C GLN A 272 10.64 0.27 -2.10
N PHE A 273 11.36 1.34 -2.41
CA PHE A 273 12.58 1.27 -3.20
C PHE A 273 13.63 0.39 -2.53
N ILE A 274 13.96 0.64 -1.26
CA ILE A 274 14.98 -0.13 -0.53
C ILE A 274 14.53 -1.58 -0.32
N GLY A 275 13.26 -1.79 0.06
CA GLY A 275 12.70 -3.12 0.27
C GLY A 275 12.71 -3.95 -1.02
N ASN A 276 12.08 -3.47 -2.08
CA ASN A 276 11.90 -4.22 -3.33
C ASN A 276 13.21 -4.38 -4.13
N THR A 277 14.11 -3.40 -4.07
CA THR A 277 15.34 -3.40 -4.90
C THR A 277 16.49 -4.17 -4.26
N LEU A 278 16.63 -4.11 -2.93
CA LEU A 278 17.76 -4.72 -2.23
C LEU A 278 17.31 -5.89 -1.37
N PHE A 279 16.53 -5.62 -0.31
CA PHE A 279 16.34 -6.62 0.74
C PHE A 279 15.49 -7.82 0.30
N VAL A 280 14.41 -7.60 -0.46
CA VAL A 280 13.57 -8.69 -0.98
C VAL A 280 14.37 -9.64 -1.88
N PRO A 281 15.16 -9.16 -2.85
CA PRO A 281 16.06 -10.04 -3.60
C PRO A 281 17.09 -10.80 -2.76
N PHE A 282 17.71 -10.17 -1.75
CA PHE A 282 18.60 -10.89 -0.81
C PHE A 282 17.90 -12.06 -0.12
N PHE A 283 16.67 -11.83 0.35
CA PHE A 283 15.83 -12.88 0.92
C PHE A 283 15.58 -14.03 -0.06
N LEU A 284 15.17 -13.73 -1.29
CA LEU A 284 14.86 -14.75 -2.30
C LEU A 284 16.07 -15.62 -2.65
N ILE A 285 17.25 -15.00 -2.78
CA ILE A 285 18.51 -15.72 -3.03
C ILE A 285 18.86 -16.58 -1.81
N SER A 286 18.79 -16.03 -0.59
CA SER A 286 19.08 -16.74 0.66
C SER A 286 18.17 -17.95 0.89
N VAL A 287 16.90 -17.88 0.47
CA VAL A 287 15.98 -19.02 0.46
C VAL A 287 16.38 -20.06 -0.58
N GLY A 288 16.77 -19.64 -1.79
CA GLY A 288 17.28 -20.56 -2.81
C GLY A 288 18.50 -21.35 -2.35
N MET A 289 19.40 -20.72 -1.58
CA MET A 289 20.62 -21.35 -1.04
C MET A 289 20.35 -22.45 0.01
N LEU A 290 19.13 -22.57 0.53
CA LEU A 290 18.75 -23.65 1.45
C LEU A 290 18.47 -24.98 0.74
N ILE A 291 18.36 -24.96 -0.59
CA ILE A 291 17.81 -26.08 -1.36
C ILE A 291 18.96 -26.86 -2.01
N ASP A 292 19.03 -28.16 -1.73
CA ASP A 292 19.92 -29.10 -2.43
C ASP A 292 19.16 -29.81 -3.57
N PRO A 293 19.44 -29.47 -4.85
CA PRO A 293 18.79 -30.12 -5.98
C PRO A 293 19.33 -31.53 -6.26
N LEU A 294 20.55 -31.87 -5.82
CA LEU A 294 21.16 -33.18 -6.07
C LEU A 294 20.54 -34.28 -5.22
N ILE A 295 19.95 -33.94 -4.07
CA ILE A 295 19.22 -34.88 -3.20
C ILE A 295 18.06 -35.58 -3.94
N LEU A 296 17.40 -34.89 -4.87
CA LEU A 296 16.30 -35.45 -5.69
C LEU A 296 16.75 -36.62 -6.58
N ILE A 297 18.03 -36.65 -6.96
CA ILE A 297 18.61 -37.65 -7.88
C ILE A 297 19.19 -38.83 -7.09
N ARG A 298 19.72 -38.59 -5.89
CA ARG A 298 20.43 -39.60 -5.09
C ARG A 298 19.50 -40.61 -4.43
N GLU A 299 18.28 -40.21 -4.07
CA GLU A 299 17.33 -41.04 -3.32
C GLU A 299 15.93 -41.09 -3.97
N PRO A 300 15.64 -42.10 -4.82
CA PRO A 300 14.35 -42.20 -5.52
C PRO A 300 13.13 -42.28 -4.58
N ARG A 301 13.31 -42.81 -3.36
CA ARG A 301 12.25 -42.86 -2.34
C ARG A 301 11.85 -41.47 -1.86
N SER A 302 12.81 -40.56 -1.74
CA SER A 302 12.57 -39.16 -1.36
C SER A 302 11.74 -38.43 -2.43
N LEU A 303 11.87 -38.81 -3.70
CA LEU A 303 11.04 -38.29 -4.80
C LEU A 303 9.58 -38.76 -4.70
N LEU A 304 9.34 -40.02 -4.30
CA LEU A 304 7.99 -40.53 -4.05
C LEU A 304 7.32 -39.78 -2.90
N ILE A 305 8.04 -39.62 -1.78
CA ILE A 305 7.56 -38.88 -0.60
C ILE A 305 7.25 -37.43 -1.02
N ALA A 306 8.19 -36.74 -1.68
CA ALA A 306 7.97 -35.40 -2.22
C ALA A 306 6.75 -35.31 -3.14
N GLY A 307 6.59 -36.25 -4.07
CA GLY A 307 5.46 -36.27 -5.00
C GLY A 307 4.13 -36.38 -4.29
N VAL A 308 4.03 -37.25 -3.28
CA VAL A 308 2.82 -37.38 -2.44
C VAL A 308 2.54 -36.08 -1.68
N MET A 309 3.56 -35.46 -1.12
CA MET A 309 3.43 -34.20 -0.37
C MET A 309 3.00 -33.04 -1.27
N ILE A 310 3.62 -32.89 -2.44
CA ILE A 310 3.27 -31.86 -3.44
C ILE A 310 1.81 -32.03 -3.86
N VAL A 311 1.41 -33.24 -4.21
CA VAL A 311 0.03 -33.50 -4.65
C VAL A 311 -0.97 -33.22 -3.52
N ALA A 312 -0.67 -33.69 -2.30
CA ALA A 312 -1.52 -33.44 -1.14
C ALA A 312 -1.65 -31.94 -0.82
N GLU A 313 -0.55 -31.19 -0.85
CA GLU A 313 -0.52 -29.75 -0.62
C GLU A 313 -1.31 -28.99 -1.69
N LEU A 314 -1.02 -29.22 -2.97
CA LEU A 314 -1.70 -28.53 -4.07
C LEU A 314 -3.21 -28.77 -4.04
N ILE A 315 -3.63 -30.02 -3.87
CA ILE A 315 -5.06 -30.37 -3.84
C ILE A 315 -5.73 -29.71 -2.64
N SER A 316 -5.14 -29.85 -1.44
CA SER A 316 -5.75 -29.35 -0.21
C SER A 316 -5.85 -27.82 -0.19
N LYS A 317 -4.79 -27.11 -0.59
CA LYS A 317 -4.79 -25.63 -0.70
C LYS A 317 -5.73 -25.14 -1.79
N PHE A 318 -5.78 -25.84 -2.93
CA PHE A 318 -6.73 -25.50 -4.00
C PHE A 318 -8.17 -25.65 -3.55
N VAL A 319 -8.50 -26.76 -2.87
CA VAL A 319 -9.85 -26.98 -2.32
C VAL A 319 -10.20 -25.89 -1.31
N ALA A 320 -9.28 -25.54 -0.41
CA ALA A 320 -9.50 -24.46 0.57
C ALA A 320 -9.77 -23.11 -0.12
N ALA A 321 -8.95 -22.73 -1.10
CA ALA A 321 -9.12 -21.50 -1.88
C ALA A 321 -10.42 -21.51 -2.69
N TRP A 322 -10.73 -22.61 -3.38
CA TRP A 322 -11.91 -22.73 -4.22
C TRP A 322 -13.21 -22.70 -3.42
N VAL A 323 -13.30 -23.48 -2.34
CA VAL A 323 -14.48 -23.51 -1.46
C VAL A 323 -14.71 -22.14 -0.84
N THR A 324 -13.67 -21.55 -0.24
CA THR A 324 -13.78 -20.26 0.44
C THR A 324 -14.07 -19.14 -0.55
N GLY A 325 -13.36 -19.09 -1.67
CA GLY A 325 -13.57 -18.05 -2.68
C GLY A 325 -14.93 -18.14 -3.36
N LYS A 326 -15.47 -19.35 -3.59
CA LYS A 326 -16.84 -19.54 -4.08
C LYS A 326 -17.87 -19.09 -3.06
N TRP A 327 -17.66 -19.38 -1.78
CA TRP A 327 -18.52 -18.91 -0.69
C TRP A 327 -18.52 -17.38 -0.56
N LEU A 328 -17.37 -16.74 -0.79
CA LEU A 328 -17.21 -15.28 -0.79
C LEU A 328 -17.64 -14.60 -2.11
N GLY A 329 -18.05 -15.37 -3.12
CA GLY A 329 -18.48 -14.84 -4.42
C GLY A 329 -17.34 -14.29 -5.28
N TYR A 330 -16.10 -14.74 -5.07
CA TYR A 330 -14.95 -14.34 -5.88
C TYR A 330 -14.91 -15.08 -7.21
N LYS A 331 -14.45 -14.37 -8.25
CA LYS A 331 -14.21 -14.96 -9.56
C LYS A 331 -13.01 -15.91 -9.50
N PHE A 332 -12.92 -16.80 -10.49
CA PHE A 332 -11.89 -17.83 -10.56
C PHE A 332 -10.47 -17.24 -10.55
N GLU A 333 -10.25 -16.08 -11.17
CA GLU A 333 -8.95 -15.41 -11.20
C GLU A 333 -8.50 -15.02 -9.79
N SER A 334 -9.39 -14.42 -8.99
CA SER A 334 -9.11 -14.09 -7.59
C SER A 334 -8.89 -15.33 -6.74
N VAL A 335 -9.66 -16.41 -6.97
CA VAL A 335 -9.44 -17.72 -6.32
C VAL A 335 -8.06 -18.28 -6.63
N MET A 336 -7.60 -18.18 -7.89
CA MET A 336 -6.29 -18.65 -8.30
C MET A 336 -5.16 -17.80 -7.72
N VAL A 337 -5.38 -16.50 -7.53
CA VAL A 337 -4.44 -15.65 -6.78
C VAL A 337 -4.37 -16.08 -5.30
N MET A 338 -5.51 -16.31 -4.65
CA MET A 338 -5.52 -16.83 -3.27
C MET A 338 -4.80 -18.19 -3.16
N PHE A 339 -5.03 -19.08 -4.12
CA PHE A 339 -4.34 -20.35 -4.21
C PHE A 339 -2.83 -20.14 -4.39
N GLY A 340 -2.40 -19.39 -5.42
CA GLY A 340 -1.00 -19.11 -5.70
C GLY A 340 -0.24 -18.56 -4.49
N LEU A 341 -0.86 -17.65 -3.72
CA LEU A 341 -0.26 -17.05 -2.53
C LEU A 341 -0.11 -17.99 -1.33
N THR A 342 -0.85 -19.10 -1.28
CA THR A 342 -0.92 -19.99 -0.11
C THR A 342 -0.14 -21.29 -0.26
N ILE A 343 0.50 -21.52 -1.42
CA ILE A 343 1.24 -22.76 -1.72
C ILE A 343 2.73 -22.65 -1.40
N ALA A 344 3.35 -21.48 -1.48
CA ALA A 344 4.79 -21.37 -1.29
C ALA A 344 5.21 -21.72 0.14
N GLN A 345 6.17 -22.65 0.26
CA GLN A 345 6.84 -22.99 1.52
C GLN A 345 8.25 -22.37 1.56
N ALA A 346 8.80 -22.13 2.75
CA ALA A 346 10.14 -21.53 2.88
C ALA A 346 10.82 -21.92 4.21
N ALA A 347 11.52 -20.98 4.85
CA ALA A 347 12.41 -21.23 5.98
C ALA A 347 11.73 -21.85 7.21
N SER A 348 10.48 -21.48 7.52
CA SER A 348 9.75 -22.01 8.69
C SER A 348 9.49 -23.52 8.56
N THR A 349 9.06 -23.95 7.37
CA THR A 349 8.85 -25.37 7.00
C THR A 349 10.13 -26.19 7.17
N LEU A 350 11.27 -25.64 6.74
CA LEU A 350 12.57 -26.30 6.89
C LEU A 350 13.02 -26.35 8.34
N ALA A 351 12.84 -25.28 9.12
CA ALA A 351 13.18 -25.27 10.54
C ALA A 351 12.36 -26.31 11.32
N ALA A 352 11.05 -26.39 11.07
CA ALA A 352 10.18 -27.40 11.66
C ALA A 352 10.62 -28.83 11.28
N ALA A 353 10.99 -29.05 10.01
CA ALA A 353 11.51 -30.33 9.53
C ALA A 353 12.85 -30.70 10.20
N THR A 354 13.75 -29.75 10.39
CA THR A 354 15.03 -29.99 11.09
C THR A 354 14.79 -30.38 12.54
N VAL A 355 13.93 -29.66 13.26
CA VAL A 355 13.56 -30.02 14.64
C VAL A 355 12.95 -31.41 14.70
N ALA A 356 12.03 -31.73 13.78
CA ALA A 356 11.39 -33.05 13.67
C ALA A 356 12.40 -34.18 13.43
N TYR A 357 13.43 -33.90 12.64
CA TYR A 357 14.51 -34.83 12.33
C TYR A 357 15.45 -35.02 13.53
N GLU A 358 15.79 -33.94 14.24
CA GLU A 358 16.64 -33.98 15.44
C GLU A 358 16.03 -34.79 16.59
N ILE A 359 14.71 -34.71 16.78
CA ILE A 359 13.99 -35.52 17.77
C ILE A 359 13.71 -36.96 17.28
N GLY A 360 14.11 -37.30 16.05
CA GLY A 360 13.95 -38.64 15.49
C GLY A 360 12.53 -39.01 15.04
N LEU A 361 11.62 -38.02 14.94
CA LEU A 361 10.23 -38.25 14.54
C LEU A 361 10.09 -38.47 13.03
N ILE A 362 10.99 -37.88 12.24
CA ILE A 362 11.09 -38.06 10.79
C ILE A 362 12.51 -38.46 10.39
N ASP A 363 12.64 -39.14 9.26
CA ASP A 363 13.92 -39.59 8.71
C ASP A 363 14.47 -38.61 7.65
N ARG A 364 15.74 -38.78 7.26
CA ARG A 364 16.38 -37.93 6.24
C ARG A 364 15.62 -37.92 4.92
N THR A 365 14.99 -39.04 4.53
CA THR A 365 14.23 -39.10 3.27
C THR A 365 13.01 -38.18 3.29
N THR A 366 12.38 -38.01 4.46
CA THR A 366 11.27 -37.05 4.64
C THR A 366 11.75 -35.61 4.56
N VAL A 367 12.86 -35.28 5.23
CA VAL A 367 13.46 -33.93 5.16
C VAL A 367 13.80 -33.59 3.71
N ASN A 368 14.41 -34.52 3.00
CA ASN A 368 14.72 -34.41 1.57
C ASN A 368 13.46 -34.19 0.72
N GLY A 369 12.36 -34.89 1.06
CA GLY A 369 11.06 -34.67 0.44
C GLY A 369 10.47 -33.28 0.69
N ILE A 370 10.66 -32.73 1.90
CA ILE A 370 10.25 -31.36 2.26
C ILE A 370 11.07 -30.33 1.49
N VAL A 371 12.37 -30.54 1.32
CA VAL A 371 13.22 -29.66 0.50
C VAL A 371 12.74 -29.64 -0.96
N ALA A 372 12.38 -30.79 -1.52
CA ALA A 372 11.80 -30.89 -2.86
C ALA A 372 10.43 -30.18 -2.97
N LEU A 373 9.58 -30.30 -1.96
CA LEU A 373 8.32 -29.56 -1.84
C LEU A 373 8.55 -28.04 -1.87
N ILE A 374 9.50 -27.55 -1.07
CA ILE A 374 9.86 -26.13 -1.01
C ILE A 374 10.32 -25.64 -2.40
N LEU A 375 11.21 -26.38 -3.08
CA LEU A 375 11.67 -26.02 -4.43
C LEU A 375 10.50 -25.90 -5.41
N PHE A 376 9.64 -26.92 -5.44
CA PHE A 376 8.52 -26.96 -6.37
C PHE A 376 7.53 -25.81 -6.10
N THR A 377 7.15 -25.62 -4.84
CA THR A 377 6.16 -24.61 -4.46
C THR A 377 6.68 -23.18 -4.61
N CYS A 378 7.97 -22.93 -4.31
CA CYS A 378 8.63 -21.63 -4.52
C CYS A 378 8.58 -21.16 -5.98
N VAL A 379 8.65 -22.10 -6.94
CA VAL A 379 8.58 -21.80 -8.37
C VAL A 379 7.12 -21.64 -8.82
N VAL A 380 6.26 -22.57 -8.41
CA VAL A 380 4.86 -22.65 -8.88
C VAL A 380 3.99 -21.52 -8.33
N SER A 381 4.22 -21.10 -7.08
CA SER A 381 3.42 -20.05 -6.44
C SER A 381 3.49 -18.70 -7.17
N PRO A 382 4.68 -18.11 -7.45
CA PRO A 382 4.79 -16.89 -8.24
C PRO A 382 4.22 -17.03 -9.66
N LEU A 383 4.40 -18.18 -10.32
CA LEU A 383 3.89 -18.43 -11.68
C LEU A 383 2.37 -18.40 -11.75
N ILE A 384 1.69 -19.08 -10.83
CA ILE A 384 0.23 -19.06 -10.74
C ILE A 384 -0.25 -17.64 -10.41
N THR A 385 0.39 -17.01 -9.42
CA THR A 385 0.01 -15.68 -8.96
C THR A 385 0.14 -14.62 -10.07
N GLU A 386 1.22 -14.65 -10.85
CA GLU A 386 1.42 -13.71 -11.95
C GLU A 386 0.41 -13.93 -13.07
N ARG A 387 0.27 -15.18 -13.54
CA ARG A 387 -0.60 -15.54 -14.66
C ARG A 387 -2.06 -15.16 -14.42
N TRP A 388 -2.55 -15.39 -13.21
CA TRP A 388 -3.95 -15.09 -12.86
C TRP A 388 -4.14 -13.68 -12.32
N GLY A 389 -3.12 -13.11 -11.66
CA GLY A 389 -3.14 -11.75 -11.14
C GLY A 389 -3.30 -10.68 -12.22
N GLN A 390 -2.70 -10.88 -13.39
CA GLN A 390 -2.88 -9.97 -14.55
C GLN A 390 -4.37 -9.86 -14.95
N ASN A 391 -5.15 -10.93 -14.80
CA ASN A 391 -6.57 -10.97 -15.15
C ASN A 391 -7.50 -10.44 -14.04
N VAL A 392 -6.98 -10.27 -12.81
CA VAL A 392 -7.73 -9.63 -11.72
C VAL A 392 -7.90 -8.13 -11.99
N ASN A 393 -6.92 -7.50 -12.65
CA ASN A 393 -6.96 -6.10 -13.07
C ASN A 393 -8.02 -5.82 -14.14
N THR A 394 -8.17 -6.68 -15.15
CA THR A 394 -9.20 -6.49 -16.20
C THR A 394 -10.63 -6.63 -15.66
N SER A 395 -10.81 -7.42 -14.60
CA SER A 395 -12.12 -7.59 -13.94
C SER A 395 -12.43 -6.56 -12.85
N SER A 396 -11.42 -5.96 -12.21
CA SER A 396 -11.59 -4.92 -11.18
C SER A 396 -11.62 -3.51 -11.78
N ALA A 397 -10.93 -3.29 -12.90
CA ALA A 397 -11.10 -2.10 -13.74
C ALA A 397 -12.54 -1.97 -14.28
N SER A 398 -13.31 -3.06 -14.29
CA SER A 398 -14.73 -3.06 -14.68
C SER A 398 -15.71 -2.70 -13.54
N LYS A 399 -15.25 -2.39 -12.31
CA LYS A 399 -16.15 -1.94 -11.21
C LYS A 399 -15.70 -0.67 -10.48
N SER A 400 -14.54 -0.11 -10.79
CA SER A 400 -14.27 1.31 -10.61
C SER A 400 -14.31 1.99 -11.98
N THR A 401 -15.50 2.14 -12.56
CA THR A 401 -15.73 3.26 -13.49
C THR A 401 -15.46 4.54 -12.71
N LEU A 402 -14.21 4.98 -12.68
CA LEU A 402 -13.93 6.41 -12.78
C LEU A 402 -14.41 6.78 -14.19
N PRO A 403 -15.44 7.63 -14.31
CA PRO A 403 -15.87 8.13 -15.60
C PRO A 403 -14.68 8.76 -16.33
N ASP A 404 -14.55 8.46 -17.62
CA ASP A 404 -13.49 8.94 -18.54
C ASP A 404 -13.23 10.47 -18.47
N THR A 405 -14.15 11.25 -17.91
CA THR A 405 -14.03 12.70 -17.69
C THR A 405 -13.06 13.14 -16.60
N ALA A 406 -12.81 12.32 -15.55
CA ALA A 406 -11.87 12.68 -14.49
C ALA A 406 -10.41 12.68 -14.97
N CYS A 407 -10.10 11.87 -16.00
CA CYS A 407 -8.76 11.66 -16.52
C CYS A 407 -8.12 12.94 -17.11
N LEU A 408 -8.93 13.94 -17.51
CA LEU A 408 -8.41 15.15 -18.17
C LEU A 408 -8.19 16.34 -17.23
N LEU A 409 -8.87 16.40 -16.07
CA LEU A 409 -8.87 17.62 -15.25
C LEU A 409 -7.53 17.85 -14.53
N ALA A 410 -6.84 16.80 -14.10
CA ALA A 410 -5.59 16.91 -13.33
C ALA A 410 -4.32 16.60 -14.15
N GLN A 411 -4.42 16.57 -15.48
CA GLN A 411 -3.31 16.19 -16.35
C GLN A 411 -2.16 17.22 -16.31
N ARG A 412 -2.48 18.51 -16.18
CA ARG A 412 -1.51 19.61 -16.04
C ARG A 412 -2.01 20.62 -15.02
N VAL A 413 -1.50 20.53 -13.79
CA VAL A 413 -2.02 21.30 -12.64
C VAL A 413 -1.15 22.54 -12.38
N LEU A 414 -1.71 23.73 -12.57
CA LEU A 414 -1.04 25.01 -12.33
C LEU A 414 -1.25 25.48 -10.90
N VAL A 415 -0.15 25.72 -10.17
CA VAL A 415 -0.19 26.19 -8.78
C VAL A 415 0.61 27.48 -8.64
N PRO A 416 -0.04 28.64 -8.40
CA PRO A 416 0.66 29.87 -8.07
C PRO A 416 1.29 29.78 -6.66
N VAL A 417 2.61 29.85 -6.61
CA VAL A 417 3.46 29.81 -5.43
C VAL A 417 3.76 31.27 -5.05
N ALA A 418 3.42 31.73 -3.84
CA ALA A 418 3.58 33.13 -3.42
C ALA A 418 3.74 33.36 -1.90
N ASN A 419 3.33 32.41 -1.06
CA ASN A 419 3.49 32.44 0.39
C ASN A 419 3.96 31.09 0.97
N PRO A 420 5.19 30.99 1.52
CA PRO A 420 5.77 29.75 2.06
C PRO A 420 4.93 29.06 3.14
N SER A 421 4.11 29.80 3.90
CA SER A 421 3.34 29.24 5.01
C SER A 421 2.17 28.33 4.59
N ASN A 422 1.64 28.51 3.37
CA ASN A 422 0.48 27.74 2.86
C ASN A 422 0.78 26.97 1.56
N GLU A 423 1.96 27.18 0.95
CA GLU A 423 2.36 26.57 -0.32
C GLU A 423 2.43 25.05 -0.28
N ASN A 424 3.02 24.49 0.78
CA ASN A 424 3.21 23.04 0.86
C ASN A 424 1.88 22.29 0.73
N ASN A 425 0.82 22.76 1.39
CA ASN A 425 -0.49 22.12 1.28
C ASN A 425 -1.13 22.24 -0.10
N LEU A 426 -0.84 23.31 -0.85
CA LEU A 426 -1.36 23.49 -2.21
C LEU A 426 -0.58 22.62 -3.19
N LEU A 427 0.74 22.52 -3.03
CA LEU A 427 1.59 21.63 -3.80
C LEU A 427 1.26 20.17 -3.50
N ASP A 428 1.06 19.79 -2.24
CA ASP A 428 0.63 18.44 -1.86
C ASP A 428 -0.71 18.08 -2.49
N LEU A 429 -1.70 18.99 -2.45
CA LEU A 429 -2.99 18.81 -3.12
C LEU A 429 -2.81 18.61 -4.62
N ALA A 430 -1.96 19.42 -5.25
CA ALA A 430 -1.68 19.34 -6.67
C ALA A 430 -0.98 18.04 -7.05
N LEU A 431 0.00 17.59 -6.25
CA LEU A 431 0.71 16.33 -6.42
C LEU A 431 -0.21 15.13 -6.28
N ILE A 432 -1.12 15.14 -5.29
CA ILE A 432 -2.14 14.09 -5.14
C ILE A 432 -2.99 13.98 -6.40
N LEU A 433 -3.46 15.11 -6.92
CA LEU A 433 -4.33 15.14 -8.10
C LEU A 433 -3.58 14.79 -9.39
N SER A 434 -2.37 15.33 -9.60
CA SER A 434 -1.60 15.07 -10.83
C SER A 434 -1.08 13.64 -10.87
N LYS A 435 -0.59 13.10 -9.75
CA LYS A 435 -0.07 11.72 -9.68
C LYS A 435 -1.16 10.67 -9.85
N ALA A 436 -2.41 10.97 -9.47
CA ALA A 436 -3.54 10.08 -9.71
C ALA A 436 -3.82 9.83 -11.20
N VAL A 437 -3.32 10.69 -12.10
CA VAL A 437 -3.51 10.60 -13.55
C VAL A 437 -2.18 10.64 -14.33
N ASP A 438 -1.04 10.41 -13.68
CA ASP A 438 0.31 10.55 -14.25
C ASP A 438 0.53 11.89 -14.99
N GLY A 439 0.04 12.97 -14.39
CA GLY A 439 0.09 14.34 -14.92
C GLY A 439 1.28 15.16 -14.44
N THR A 440 1.46 16.34 -15.06
CA THR A 440 2.54 17.28 -14.77
C THR A 440 2.11 18.38 -13.78
N LEU A 441 2.93 18.63 -12.76
CA LEU A 441 2.80 19.78 -11.87
C LEU A 441 3.45 21.03 -12.49
N LEU A 442 2.75 22.15 -12.47
CA LEU A 442 3.22 23.44 -12.98
C LEU A 442 3.27 24.48 -11.84
N PRO A 443 4.36 24.54 -11.04
CA PRO A 443 4.55 25.60 -10.06
C PRO A 443 4.81 26.92 -10.79
N LEU A 444 4.03 27.95 -10.48
CA LEU A 444 4.13 29.27 -11.11
C LEU A 444 4.40 30.36 -10.07
N HIS A 445 5.35 31.25 -10.35
CA HIS A 445 5.48 32.50 -9.59
C HIS A 445 5.44 33.69 -10.55
N VAL A 446 4.55 34.66 -10.28
CA VAL A 446 4.34 35.84 -11.12
C VAL A 446 4.87 37.09 -10.42
N LEU A 447 5.84 37.76 -11.03
CA LEU A 447 6.32 39.08 -10.64
C LEU A 447 5.54 40.16 -11.38
N CYS A 448 5.16 41.23 -10.67
CA CYS A 448 4.38 42.34 -11.23
C CYS A 448 5.26 43.58 -11.43
N ASP A 449 5.38 44.06 -12.66
CA ASP A 449 6.26 45.20 -13.03
C ASP A 449 5.54 46.56 -13.03
N ARG A 450 4.24 46.59 -12.69
CA ARG A 450 3.40 47.80 -12.83
C ARG A 450 3.64 48.86 -11.75
N LEU A 451 3.97 48.45 -10.52
CA LEU A 451 4.07 49.34 -9.36
C LEU A 451 5.51 49.67 -8.98
N GLN A 452 6.43 48.73 -9.22
CA GLN A 452 7.85 48.86 -8.97
C GLN A 452 8.60 48.02 -10.02
N PRO A 453 9.74 48.51 -10.55
CA PRO A 453 10.57 47.72 -11.44
C PRO A 453 11.02 46.43 -10.75
N VAL A 454 11.06 45.33 -11.49
CA VAL A 454 11.48 44.03 -10.97
C VAL A 454 12.94 44.10 -10.47
N ASN A 455 13.12 43.95 -9.15
CA ASN A 455 14.43 43.97 -8.51
C ASN A 455 15.09 42.57 -8.50
N SER A 456 16.42 42.52 -8.39
CA SER A 456 17.19 41.28 -8.28
C SER A 456 16.80 40.42 -7.07
N GLU A 457 16.38 41.03 -5.96
CA GLU A 457 15.86 40.32 -4.79
C GLU A 457 14.58 39.54 -5.12
N SER A 458 13.65 40.12 -5.87
CA SER A 458 12.39 39.49 -6.25
C SER A 458 12.62 38.32 -7.22
N ILE A 459 13.60 38.43 -8.11
CA ILE A 459 14.02 37.34 -9.01
C ILE A 459 14.66 36.20 -8.18
N ASN A 460 15.55 36.51 -7.24
CA ASN A 460 16.15 35.50 -6.36
C ASN A 460 15.10 34.78 -5.52
N GLN A 461 14.09 35.52 -5.02
CA GLN A 461 12.97 34.93 -4.29
C GLN A 461 12.13 34.01 -5.19
N GLN A 462 11.85 34.43 -6.43
CA GLN A 462 11.16 33.60 -7.42
C GLN A 462 11.89 32.28 -7.67
N VAL A 463 13.21 32.34 -7.93
CA VAL A 463 14.03 31.14 -8.15
C VAL A 463 13.99 30.23 -6.93
N LYS A 464 14.12 30.78 -5.73
CA LYS A 464 14.09 30.00 -4.48
C LYS A 464 12.76 29.28 -4.26
N LEU A 465 11.63 29.96 -4.50
CA LEU A 465 10.30 29.38 -4.34
C LEU A 465 10.04 28.27 -5.37
N LEU A 466 10.43 28.48 -6.62
CA LEU A 466 10.29 27.47 -7.68
C LEU A 466 11.19 26.26 -7.44
N ALA A 467 12.43 26.47 -6.99
CA ALA A 467 13.34 25.37 -6.64
C ALA A 467 12.80 24.51 -5.48
N ALA A 468 12.20 25.14 -4.45
CA ALA A 468 11.58 24.40 -3.35
C ALA A 468 10.37 23.56 -3.81
N ALA A 469 9.54 24.11 -4.72
CA ALA A 469 8.42 23.36 -5.31
C ALA A 469 8.90 22.21 -6.19
N GLU A 470 9.99 22.41 -6.93
CA GLU A 470 10.63 21.39 -7.76
C GLU A 470 11.22 20.25 -6.91
N GLU A 471 11.91 20.56 -5.81
CA GLU A 471 12.44 19.58 -4.88
C GLU A 471 11.34 18.71 -4.26
N LEU A 472 10.23 19.33 -3.84
CA LEU A 472 9.05 18.62 -3.33
C LEU A 472 8.41 17.69 -4.37
N ALA A 473 8.36 18.11 -5.63
CA ALA A 473 7.79 17.29 -6.69
C ALA A 473 8.69 16.10 -7.05
N HIS A 474 10.01 16.32 -7.12
CA HIS A 474 10.98 15.26 -7.38
C HIS A 474 11.01 14.22 -6.25
N SER A 475 10.90 14.64 -4.98
CA SER A 475 10.83 13.70 -3.85
C SER A 475 9.57 12.84 -3.88
N ALA A 476 8.48 13.36 -4.43
CA ALA A 476 7.23 12.65 -4.68
C ALA A 476 7.22 11.82 -5.98
N ASN A 477 8.32 11.85 -6.76
CA ASN A 477 8.45 11.24 -8.09
C ASN A 477 7.33 11.69 -9.07
N ALA A 478 7.02 12.98 -9.06
CA ALA A 478 6.05 13.60 -9.97
C ALA A 478 6.77 14.43 -11.03
N GLU A 479 6.22 14.45 -12.25
CA GLU A 479 6.74 15.31 -13.31
C GLU A 479 6.45 16.78 -12.97
N VAL A 480 7.46 17.65 -13.07
CA VAL A 480 7.35 19.06 -12.69
C VAL A 480 7.98 19.96 -13.74
N GLU A 481 7.30 21.06 -14.06
CA GLU A 481 7.80 22.12 -14.93
C GLU A 481 7.59 23.47 -14.24
N THR A 482 8.67 24.04 -13.71
CA THR A 482 8.63 25.33 -13.01
C THR A 482 8.49 26.49 -14.00
N VAL A 483 7.64 27.47 -13.65
CA VAL A 483 7.36 28.62 -14.51
C VAL A 483 7.58 29.92 -13.74
N GLY A 484 8.64 30.63 -14.09
CA GLY A 484 8.83 32.03 -13.71
C GLY A 484 8.19 32.96 -14.73
N ARG A 485 7.35 33.91 -14.29
CA ARG A 485 6.72 34.89 -15.18
C ARG A 485 6.83 36.32 -14.64
N ILE A 486 7.00 37.26 -15.54
CA ILE A 486 6.84 38.70 -15.28
C ILE A 486 5.63 39.16 -16.09
N ASP A 487 4.67 39.82 -15.43
CA ASP A 487 3.46 40.32 -16.09
C ASP A 487 3.00 41.65 -15.47
N ASP A 488 2.05 42.32 -16.11
CA ASP A 488 1.56 43.63 -15.67
C ASP A 488 0.46 43.53 -14.57
N ALA A 489 -0.03 42.32 -14.31
CA ALA A 489 -0.79 41.97 -13.12
C ALA A 489 -0.72 40.46 -12.82
N ILE A 490 -0.80 40.08 -11.54
CA ILE A 490 -0.66 38.69 -11.07
C ILE A 490 -1.71 37.77 -11.69
N GLU A 491 -2.99 38.18 -11.68
CA GLU A 491 -4.09 37.38 -12.22
C GLU A 491 -3.96 37.13 -13.71
N ARG A 492 -3.43 38.10 -14.47
CA ARG A 492 -3.20 37.96 -15.91
C ARG A 492 -2.04 37.02 -16.18
N GLY A 493 -0.96 37.12 -15.40
CA GLY A 493 0.14 36.17 -15.48
C GLY A 493 -0.30 34.73 -15.22
N ILE A 494 -1.17 34.50 -14.23
CA ILE A 494 -1.73 33.17 -13.94
C ILE A 494 -2.55 32.65 -15.12
N VAL A 495 -3.54 33.42 -15.59
CA VAL A 495 -4.44 32.97 -16.66
C VAL A 495 -3.71 32.78 -17.99
N ARG A 496 -2.78 33.68 -18.36
CA ARG A 496 -1.98 33.53 -19.58
C ARG A 496 -1.08 32.30 -19.52
N THR A 497 -0.46 32.05 -18.37
CA THR A 497 0.38 30.85 -18.19
C THR A 497 -0.45 29.58 -18.31
N ALA A 498 -1.65 29.56 -17.75
CA ALA A 498 -2.56 28.42 -17.88
C ALA A 498 -2.83 28.10 -19.36
N VAL A 499 -3.03 29.11 -20.21
CA VAL A 499 -3.23 28.93 -21.65
C VAL A 499 -1.94 28.49 -22.35
N GLU A 500 -0.83 29.18 -22.12
CA GLU A 500 0.46 28.93 -22.78
C GLU A 500 1.02 27.54 -22.47
N ARG A 501 0.86 27.07 -21.22
CA ARG A 501 1.33 25.76 -20.75
C ARG A 501 0.27 24.67 -20.84
N LYS A 502 -0.89 24.98 -21.46
CA LYS A 502 -2.03 24.05 -21.61
C LYS A 502 -2.42 23.38 -20.29
N ALA A 503 -2.50 24.18 -19.21
CA ALA A 503 -2.96 23.68 -17.93
C ALA A 503 -4.42 23.19 -18.04
N SER A 504 -4.76 22.15 -17.29
CA SER A 504 -6.11 21.59 -17.20
C SER A 504 -6.85 22.02 -15.93
N LEU A 505 -6.11 22.42 -14.89
CA LEU A 505 -6.64 22.88 -13.60
C LEU A 505 -5.73 23.96 -13.00
N ILE A 506 -6.32 24.98 -12.38
CA ILE A 506 -5.60 25.97 -11.57
C ILE A 506 -5.93 25.74 -10.09
N ILE A 507 -4.93 25.66 -9.21
CA ILE A 507 -5.12 25.58 -7.76
C ILE A 507 -4.62 26.86 -7.11
N CYS A 508 -5.49 27.57 -6.39
CA CYS A 508 -5.18 28.83 -5.70
C CYS A 508 -5.44 28.73 -4.20
N GLY A 509 -4.54 29.33 -3.41
CA GLY A 509 -4.71 29.43 -1.97
C GLY A 509 -5.68 30.54 -1.55
N TRP A 510 -6.55 30.27 -0.58
CA TRP A 510 -7.52 31.21 -0.04
C TRP A 510 -7.32 31.45 1.45
N LYS A 511 -7.23 32.72 1.84
CA LYS A 511 -7.03 33.14 3.25
C LYS A 511 -8.29 33.05 4.11
N GLY A 512 -9.49 32.95 3.51
CA GLY A 512 -10.75 32.71 4.21
C GLY A 512 -11.64 33.94 4.43
N PHE A 513 -11.11 35.18 4.44
CA PHE A 513 -11.90 36.39 4.67
C PHE A 513 -11.43 37.58 3.83
N SER A 514 -12.38 38.38 3.34
CA SER A 514 -12.17 39.76 2.90
C SER A 514 -12.41 40.71 4.07
N THR A 515 -11.38 41.32 4.63
CA THR A 515 -11.55 42.43 5.59
C THR A 515 -12.06 43.67 4.83
N TYR A 516 -12.81 44.58 5.46
CA TYR A 516 -13.36 45.79 4.78
C TYR A 516 -12.28 46.69 4.14
N LYS A 517 -11.03 46.62 4.61
CA LYS A 517 -9.84 47.27 3.99
C LYS A 517 -9.11 46.39 2.96
N GLU A 518 -9.46 45.10 2.86
CA GLU A 518 -8.78 44.06 2.07
C GLU A 518 -9.63 43.51 0.92
N ASN A 519 -10.60 44.29 0.42
CA ASN A 519 -11.24 44.05 -0.89
C ASN A 519 -10.26 43.97 -2.08
N PHE A 520 -8.95 44.11 -1.84
CA PHE A 520 -7.91 44.00 -2.84
C PHE A 520 -7.33 42.59 -3.00
N PHE A 521 -7.29 41.74 -1.97
CA PHE A 521 -6.78 40.36 -2.08
C PHE A 521 -7.86 39.35 -2.51
N GLY A 522 -9.15 39.69 -2.35
CA GLY A 522 -10.25 39.02 -3.05
C GLY A 522 -10.16 39.23 -4.57
N GLY A 523 -9.60 40.35 -5.02
CA GLY A 523 -9.51 40.69 -6.43
C GLY A 523 -8.70 39.71 -7.29
N VAL A 524 -7.54 39.21 -6.83
CA VAL A 524 -6.71 38.33 -7.68
C VAL A 524 -7.40 36.99 -7.94
N ILE A 525 -7.85 36.30 -6.89
CA ILE A 525 -8.53 35.00 -7.01
C ILE A 525 -9.87 35.17 -7.74
N ASP A 526 -10.64 36.20 -7.41
CA ASP A 526 -11.91 36.48 -8.10
C ASP A 526 -11.70 36.79 -9.59
N ASN A 527 -10.65 37.55 -9.93
CA ASN A 527 -10.30 37.83 -11.32
C ASN A 527 -9.72 36.62 -12.06
N VAL A 528 -8.97 35.74 -11.38
CA VAL A 528 -8.50 34.48 -11.95
C VAL A 528 -9.71 33.60 -12.25
N ALA A 529 -10.59 33.36 -11.29
CA ALA A 529 -11.80 32.57 -11.48
C ALA A 529 -12.70 33.17 -12.59
N ALA A 530 -12.90 34.49 -12.61
CA ALA A 530 -13.74 35.14 -13.62
C ALA A 530 -13.17 35.14 -15.04
N LYS A 531 -11.84 35.01 -15.21
CA LYS A 531 -11.16 35.06 -16.52
C LYS A 531 -10.58 33.70 -16.95
N ALA A 532 -10.53 32.72 -16.06
CA ALA A 532 -10.01 31.40 -16.38
C ALA A 532 -10.93 30.69 -17.38
N ILE A 533 -10.33 30.02 -18.35
CA ILE A 533 -11.02 29.16 -19.32
C ILE A 533 -11.03 27.68 -18.89
N ILE A 534 -10.39 27.38 -17.78
CA ILE A 534 -10.28 26.05 -17.17
C ILE A 534 -10.76 26.11 -15.71
N PRO A 535 -11.10 24.95 -15.10
CA PRO A 535 -11.53 24.91 -13.71
C PRO A 535 -10.50 25.49 -12.74
N VAL A 536 -11.00 26.14 -11.70
CA VAL A 536 -10.20 26.75 -10.64
C VAL A 536 -10.59 26.16 -9.30
N LEU A 537 -9.61 25.59 -8.62
CA LEU A 537 -9.71 25.03 -7.29
C LEU A 537 -9.20 26.05 -6.28
N ILE A 538 -10.03 26.45 -5.33
CA ILE A 538 -9.71 27.48 -4.36
C ILE A 538 -9.66 26.82 -2.98
N ALA A 539 -8.46 26.69 -2.42
CA ALA A 539 -8.21 25.89 -1.23
C ALA A 539 -7.78 26.74 -0.03
N ARG A 540 -8.42 26.51 1.12
CA ARG A 540 -8.01 27.03 2.41
C ARG A 540 -7.68 25.86 3.32
N PHE A 541 -6.42 25.73 3.70
CA PHE A 541 -5.96 24.74 4.66
C PHE A 541 -5.69 25.39 6.02
N THR A 542 -6.29 24.85 7.08
CA THR A 542 -6.02 25.25 8.48
C THR A 542 -5.05 24.32 9.18
N GLN A 543 -4.79 23.17 8.57
CA GLN A 543 -3.90 22.11 9.03
C GLN A 543 -3.29 21.42 7.81
N PRO A 544 -2.16 20.69 7.98
CA PRO A 544 -1.58 19.88 6.92
C PRO A 544 -2.61 18.96 6.25
N ILE A 545 -2.62 18.89 4.92
CA ILE A 545 -3.61 18.10 4.16
C ILE A 545 -3.59 16.61 4.56
N ALA A 546 -2.42 16.09 4.94
CA ALA A 546 -2.23 14.73 5.44
C ALA A 546 -3.03 14.40 6.73
N ASN A 547 -3.46 15.42 7.49
CA ASN A 547 -4.25 15.23 8.71
C ASN A 547 -5.77 15.18 8.46
N THR A 548 -6.19 15.13 7.21
CA THR A 548 -7.61 15.07 6.83
C THR A 548 -8.18 13.69 7.17
N ALA A 549 -9.12 13.63 8.10
CA ALA A 549 -9.75 12.37 8.52
C ALA A 549 -11.00 12.02 7.66
N ARG A 550 -11.68 13.06 7.14
CA ARG A 550 -12.92 12.90 6.38
C ARG A 550 -13.05 14.00 5.34
N ILE A 551 -13.48 13.63 4.14
CA ILE A 551 -13.87 14.54 3.08
C ILE A 551 -15.38 14.69 3.09
N PHE A 552 -15.84 15.93 3.31
CA PHE A 552 -17.25 16.26 3.37
C PHE A 552 -17.65 17.05 2.11
N LEU A 553 -18.23 16.36 1.13
CA LEU A 553 -18.73 16.98 -0.10
C LEU A 553 -20.16 17.48 0.14
N ALA A 554 -20.31 18.80 0.20
CA ALA A 554 -21.61 19.45 0.40
C ALA A 554 -22.08 20.12 -0.90
N VAL A 555 -23.21 19.63 -1.43
CA VAL A 555 -23.79 20.16 -2.67
C VAL A 555 -25.28 20.48 -2.47
N THR A 556 -25.79 21.43 -3.24
CA THR A 556 -27.23 21.72 -3.32
C THR A 556 -27.91 20.77 -4.31
N LYS A 557 -29.25 20.64 -4.25
CA LYS A 557 -30.01 19.84 -5.23
C LYS A 557 -29.68 20.21 -6.69
N ARG A 558 -29.54 21.51 -6.99
CA ARG A 558 -29.20 21.99 -8.34
C ARG A 558 -27.80 21.58 -8.79
N GLN A 559 -26.85 21.51 -7.85
CA GLN A 559 -25.48 21.11 -8.14
C GLN A 559 -25.33 19.61 -8.26
N ALA A 560 -26.09 18.83 -7.49
CA ALA A 560 -26.09 17.37 -7.62
C ALA A 560 -26.60 16.88 -8.99
N LEU A 561 -27.40 17.71 -9.67
CA LEU A 561 -27.97 17.43 -11.00
C LEU A 561 -27.18 18.10 -12.15
N SER A 562 -26.06 18.76 -11.86
CA SER A 562 -25.29 19.46 -12.90
C SER A 562 -24.23 18.52 -13.51
N PRO A 563 -23.84 18.69 -14.79
CA PRO A 563 -22.89 17.78 -15.44
C PRO A 563 -21.51 17.80 -14.77
N GLU A 564 -21.15 18.90 -14.09
CA GLU A 564 -19.88 19.05 -13.36
C GLU A 564 -19.86 18.30 -12.02
N PHE A 565 -21.02 17.78 -11.57
CA PHE A 565 -21.11 17.03 -10.31
C PHE A 565 -20.25 15.78 -10.34
N ASN A 566 -20.27 15.03 -11.45
CA ASN A 566 -19.50 13.80 -11.58
C ASN A 566 -18.01 14.08 -11.46
N SER A 567 -17.52 15.10 -12.18
CA SER A 567 -16.13 15.58 -12.07
C SER A 567 -15.75 15.98 -10.63
N THR A 568 -16.66 16.65 -9.92
CA THR A 568 -16.47 17.04 -8.52
C THR A 568 -16.44 15.83 -7.58
N LEU A 569 -17.34 14.87 -7.80
CA LEU A 569 -17.44 13.65 -7.01
C LEU A 569 -16.21 12.76 -7.22
N ASP A 570 -15.73 12.64 -8.45
CA ASP A 570 -14.56 11.83 -8.77
C ASP A 570 -13.29 12.44 -8.16
N MET A 571 -13.13 13.76 -8.21
CA MET A 571 -12.05 14.45 -7.49
C MET A 571 -12.14 14.20 -5.98
N ALA A 572 -13.35 14.24 -5.40
CA ALA A 572 -13.54 13.93 -3.98
C ALA A 572 -13.22 12.47 -3.65
N LYS A 573 -13.51 11.52 -4.54
CA LYS A 573 -13.16 10.10 -4.41
C LYS A 573 -11.65 9.88 -4.48
N VAL A 574 -10.97 10.52 -5.44
CA VAL A 574 -9.51 10.47 -5.56
C VAL A 574 -8.87 11.00 -4.28
N LEU A 575 -9.28 12.19 -3.82
CA LEU A 575 -8.77 12.76 -2.57
C LEU A 575 -9.05 11.86 -1.37
N ALA A 576 -10.23 11.21 -1.30
CA ALA A 576 -10.59 10.34 -0.20
C ALA A 576 -9.72 9.07 -0.18
N SER A 577 -9.52 8.46 -1.35
CA SER A 577 -8.64 7.30 -1.54
C SER A 577 -7.21 7.63 -1.14
N GLU A 578 -6.66 8.73 -1.65
CA GLU A 578 -5.25 9.10 -1.46
C GLU A 578 -4.95 9.57 -0.03
N LEU A 579 -5.88 10.32 0.59
CA LEU A 579 -5.74 10.79 1.97
C LEU A 579 -6.18 9.73 2.99
N LYS A 580 -6.64 8.55 2.56
CA LYS A 580 -7.25 7.51 3.43
C LYS A 580 -8.36 8.10 4.32
N ALA A 581 -9.11 9.05 3.78
CA ALA A 581 -10.14 9.78 4.48
C ALA A 581 -11.52 9.21 4.13
N GLY A 582 -12.44 9.18 5.10
CA GLY A 582 -13.82 8.79 4.82
C GLY A 582 -14.47 9.80 3.87
N LEU A 583 -15.15 9.37 2.81
CA LEU A 583 -15.93 10.25 1.94
C LEU A 583 -17.39 10.30 2.41
N GLN A 584 -17.89 11.49 2.72
CA GLN A 584 -19.29 11.72 3.00
C GLN A 584 -19.87 12.74 2.03
N VAL A 585 -20.86 12.31 1.25
CA VAL A 585 -21.58 13.16 0.31
C VAL A 585 -22.91 13.57 0.94
N SER A 586 -23.14 14.87 1.10
CA SER A 586 -24.39 15.42 1.64
C SER A 586 -25.05 16.35 0.64
N VAL A 587 -26.26 16.00 0.23
CA VAL A 587 -27.10 16.85 -0.63
C VAL A 587 -28.05 17.65 0.24
N ILE A 588 -27.89 18.97 0.24
CA ILE A 588 -28.69 19.86 1.07
C ILE A 588 -29.80 20.48 0.23
N ILE A 589 -31.03 20.26 0.70
CA ILE A 589 -32.26 20.69 0.04
C ILE A 589 -32.85 21.86 0.84
N SER A 590 -33.23 22.92 0.14
CA SER A 590 -33.88 24.08 0.79
C SER A 590 -35.26 23.69 1.32
N LYS A 591 -35.73 24.33 2.41
CA LYS A 591 -37.06 24.07 3.00
C LYS A 591 -38.24 24.19 2.01
N LYS A 592 -38.06 24.91 0.90
CA LYS A 592 -39.07 25.12 -0.14
C LYS A 592 -39.04 24.08 -1.28
N GLN A 593 -38.07 23.17 -1.28
CA GLN A 593 -37.87 22.19 -2.36
C GLN A 593 -38.28 20.78 -1.90
N ALA A 594 -38.92 20.03 -2.78
CA ALA A 594 -39.25 18.63 -2.55
C ALA A 594 -37.98 17.76 -2.45
N GLN A 595 -38.05 16.65 -1.69
CA GLN A 595 -36.98 15.66 -1.60
C GLN A 595 -36.60 15.12 -2.98
N LEU A 596 -35.39 14.57 -3.13
CA LEU A 596 -34.99 13.94 -4.40
C LEU A 596 -35.81 12.66 -4.61
N SER A 597 -36.34 12.49 -5.81
CA SER A 597 -37.06 11.27 -6.21
C SER A 597 -36.10 10.09 -6.38
N THR A 598 -36.62 8.87 -6.36
CA THR A 598 -35.85 7.63 -6.59
C THR A 598 -35.16 7.60 -7.97
N VAL A 599 -35.69 8.32 -8.95
CA VAL A 599 -35.08 8.49 -10.29
C VAL A 599 -33.91 9.47 -10.26
N GLU A 600 -34.06 10.62 -9.59
CA GLU A 600 -32.97 11.60 -9.41
C GLU A 600 -31.82 11.03 -8.55
N LEU A 601 -32.10 10.11 -7.62
CA LEU A 601 -31.08 9.36 -6.87
C LEU A 601 -30.35 8.32 -7.73
N GLY A 602 -31.02 7.78 -8.75
CA GLY A 602 -30.43 6.82 -9.70
C GLY A 602 -29.49 7.49 -10.71
N GLU A 603 -29.72 8.76 -11.05
CA GLU A 603 -28.83 9.56 -11.93
C GLU A 603 -27.54 10.02 -11.25
N ILE A 604 -27.52 10.14 -9.91
CA ILE A 604 -26.33 10.52 -9.10
C ILE A 604 -25.40 9.31 -8.93
N GLY A 605 -25.18 8.56 -10.01
CA GLY A 605 -24.59 7.23 -10.02
C GLY A 605 -23.34 7.09 -9.15
N THR A 606 -23.24 5.90 -8.54
CA THR A 606 -22.05 5.24 -7.96
C THR A 606 -21.78 5.41 -6.46
N GLY A 607 -22.28 4.43 -5.68
CA GLY A 607 -21.57 3.81 -4.55
C GLY A 607 -21.37 4.59 -3.23
N ALA A 608 -21.62 5.90 -3.17
CA ALA A 608 -21.42 6.71 -1.96
C ALA A 608 -22.72 6.88 -1.14
N PHE A 609 -22.62 6.91 0.19
CA PHE A 609 -23.76 7.19 1.07
C PHE A 609 -24.18 8.66 0.93
N ILE A 610 -25.30 8.93 0.25
CA ILE A 610 -25.85 10.27 0.06
C ILE A 610 -26.76 10.60 1.23
N ALA A 611 -26.31 11.46 2.14
CA ALA A 611 -27.17 11.99 3.20
C ALA A 611 -27.97 13.19 2.68
N GLN A 612 -29.30 13.12 2.74
CA GLN A 612 -30.16 14.27 2.43
C GLN A 612 -30.48 15.07 3.68
N LEU A 613 -30.27 16.39 3.62
CA LEU A 613 -30.53 17.30 4.74
C LEU A 613 -31.44 18.44 4.28
N GLN A 614 -32.51 18.69 5.04
CA GLN A 614 -33.39 19.83 4.81
C GLN A 614 -32.99 21.02 5.70
N GLY A 615 -32.84 22.21 5.11
CA GLY A 615 -32.60 23.42 5.89
C GLY A 615 -31.78 24.49 5.19
N ASN A 616 -31.24 25.42 5.99
CA ASN A 616 -30.27 26.40 5.50
C ASN A 616 -28.93 25.71 5.27
N PHE A 617 -28.36 25.87 4.08
CA PHE A 617 -27.11 25.24 3.66
C PHE A 617 -25.98 25.44 4.68
N VAL A 618 -25.65 26.69 5.00
CA VAL A 618 -24.54 27.02 5.90
C VAL A 618 -24.76 26.41 7.28
N LYS A 619 -25.99 26.49 7.82
CA LYS A 619 -26.30 25.94 9.15
C LYS A 619 -26.15 24.42 9.20
N GLN A 620 -26.63 23.71 8.16
CA GLN A 620 -26.53 22.25 8.09
C GLN A 620 -25.07 21.79 7.93
N VAL A 621 -24.33 22.43 7.03
CA VAL A 621 -22.90 22.19 6.80
C VAL A 621 -22.12 22.39 8.11
N CYS A 622 -22.26 23.55 8.75
CA CYS A 622 -21.52 23.86 10.00
C CYS A 622 -21.88 22.93 11.17
N SER A 623 -23.10 22.39 11.22
CA SER A 623 -23.52 21.48 12.30
C SER A 623 -22.90 20.07 12.22
N LYS A 624 -22.41 19.68 11.04
CA LYS A 624 -21.89 18.32 10.79
C LYS A 624 -20.39 18.25 10.58
N ILE A 625 -19.74 19.39 10.39
CA ILE A 625 -18.29 19.49 10.17
C ILE A 625 -17.53 19.42 11.50
N HIS A 626 -16.41 18.72 11.49
CA HIS A 626 -15.41 18.65 12.55
C HIS A 626 -14.12 19.36 12.13
N ARG A 627 -13.21 19.55 13.09
CA ARG A 627 -11.93 20.24 12.88
C ARG A 627 -11.03 19.56 11.83
N ASN A 628 -11.09 18.23 11.73
CA ASN A 628 -10.22 17.44 10.86
C ASN A 628 -10.85 17.13 9.48
N ASP A 629 -11.96 17.78 9.13
CA ASP A 629 -12.61 17.58 7.85
C ASP A 629 -12.02 18.48 6.76
N LEU A 630 -12.00 17.98 5.53
CA LEU A 630 -11.85 18.78 4.31
C LEU A 630 -13.22 18.95 3.67
N VAL A 631 -13.73 20.18 3.66
CA VAL A 631 -15.07 20.47 3.15
C VAL A 631 -14.99 20.89 1.70
N ILE A 632 -15.59 20.11 0.80
CA ILE A 632 -15.65 20.43 -0.62
C ILE A 632 -16.99 21.10 -0.91
N LEU A 633 -16.93 22.32 -1.45
CA LEU A 633 -18.07 23.12 -1.86
C LEU A 633 -18.00 23.35 -3.37
N ALA A 634 -19.03 22.93 -4.10
CA ALA A 634 -19.18 23.34 -5.49
C ALA A 634 -19.71 24.79 -5.53
N THR A 635 -19.16 25.64 -6.40
CA THR A 635 -19.78 26.94 -6.75
C THR A 635 -20.22 26.91 -8.20
N ASN A 636 -21.37 27.53 -8.49
CA ASN A 636 -21.88 27.64 -9.84
C ASN A 636 -22.14 29.13 -10.15
N THR A 637 -21.39 29.70 -11.08
CA THR A 637 -21.36 31.14 -11.39
C THR A 637 -22.28 31.55 -12.52
N SER A 638 -22.97 30.60 -13.17
CA SER A 638 -23.80 30.86 -14.36
C SER A 638 -24.86 31.95 -14.16
N ASN A 639 -25.20 32.33 -12.92
CA ASN A 639 -26.20 33.35 -12.58
C ASN A 639 -25.65 34.59 -11.84
N GLN A 640 -24.33 34.78 -11.69
CA GLN A 640 -23.76 35.88 -10.88
C GLN A 640 -22.74 36.76 -11.61
N ARG A 641 -22.87 36.97 -12.94
CA ARG A 641 -22.16 38.03 -13.69
C ARG A 641 -22.66 39.45 -13.34
N THR A 642 -22.63 39.81 -12.07
CA THR A 642 -22.63 41.21 -11.65
C THR A 642 -21.24 41.48 -11.08
N HIS A 643 -20.51 42.45 -11.64
CA HIS A 643 -19.12 42.85 -11.33
C HIS A 643 -18.78 43.12 -9.85
N SER A 644 -19.67 42.85 -8.90
CA SER A 644 -19.58 43.22 -7.48
C SER A 644 -19.68 42.02 -6.50
N LYS A 645 -19.64 40.76 -6.94
CA LYS A 645 -19.73 39.59 -6.06
C LYS A 645 -18.50 38.67 -6.20
N SER A 646 -17.96 38.18 -5.08
CA SER A 646 -16.81 37.26 -5.05
C SER A 646 -17.09 35.94 -5.75
N ALA A 647 -16.11 35.43 -6.49
CA ALA A 647 -16.13 34.14 -7.19
C ALA A 647 -16.10 32.94 -6.24
N VAL A 648 -15.52 33.09 -5.05
CA VAL A 648 -15.56 32.10 -3.97
C VAL A 648 -17.01 31.90 -3.47
N GLY A 649 -17.85 32.93 -3.63
CA GLY A 649 -19.27 32.92 -3.30
C GLY A 649 -19.56 33.11 -1.81
N LYS A 650 -20.72 33.70 -1.52
CA LYS A 650 -21.15 34.01 -0.14
C LYS A 650 -21.29 32.77 0.76
N LEU A 651 -21.55 31.59 0.18
CA LEU A 651 -21.74 30.35 0.94
C LEU A 651 -20.42 29.85 1.52
N ALA A 652 -19.35 29.80 0.71
CA ALA A 652 -18.04 29.35 1.17
C ALA A 652 -17.46 30.32 2.21
N GLU A 653 -17.59 31.63 2.00
CA GLU A 653 -17.22 32.65 2.99
C GLU A 653 -17.97 32.48 4.32
N ALA A 654 -19.28 32.21 4.27
CA ALA A 654 -20.09 32.03 5.47
C ALA A 654 -19.70 30.76 6.25
N VAL A 655 -19.39 29.66 5.55
CA VAL A 655 -18.88 28.42 6.17
C VAL A 655 -17.50 28.65 6.78
N ALA A 656 -16.57 29.26 6.03
CA ALA A 656 -15.23 29.60 6.49
C ALA A 656 -15.24 30.54 7.71
N ARG A 657 -16.22 31.47 7.80
CA ARG A 657 -16.42 32.37 8.96
C ARG A 657 -16.98 31.66 10.17
N SER A 658 -17.93 30.75 9.95
CA SER A 658 -18.59 30.03 11.03
C SER A 658 -17.69 28.95 11.64
N GLN A 659 -16.80 28.36 10.84
CA GLN A 659 -15.80 27.37 11.28
C GLN A 659 -14.41 27.76 10.81
N SER A 660 -13.75 28.63 11.59
CA SER A 660 -12.41 29.13 11.27
C SER A 660 -11.31 28.08 11.29
N ALA A 661 -11.54 26.94 11.95
CA ALA A 661 -10.57 25.86 12.17
C ALA A 661 -10.63 24.73 11.13
N THR A 662 -11.57 24.76 10.18
CA THR A 662 -11.76 23.69 9.19
C THR A 662 -11.18 24.08 7.83
N SER A 663 -10.57 23.12 7.13
CA SER A 663 -10.11 23.27 5.76
C SER A 663 -11.28 23.27 4.77
N VAL A 664 -11.28 24.19 3.82
CA VAL A 664 -12.35 24.37 2.84
C VAL A 664 -11.75 24.38 1.43
N LEU A 665 -12.35 23.58 0.54
CA LEU A 665 -12.02 23.48 -0.86
C LEU A 665 -13.22 23.91 -1.69
N VAL A 666 -13.03 24.88 -2.57
CA VAL A 666 -14.08 25.39 -3.45
C VAL A 666 -13.71 25.07 -4.89
N ILE A 667 -14.61 24.42 -5.61
CA ILE A 667 -14.41 24.11 -7.04
C ILE A 667 -15.27 25.07 -7.86
N HIS A 668 -14.62 25.77 -8.78
CA HIS A 668 -15.23 26.67 -9.73
C HIS A 668 -15.00 26.16 -11.16
N PHE A 669 -16.08 25.94 -11.91
CA PHE A 669 -16.05 25.61 -13.33
C PHE A 669 -16.40 26.87 -14.15
N PRO A 670 -15.61 27.22 -15.18
CA PRO A 670 -15.93 28.31 -16.09
C PRO A 670 -17.15 27.96 -16.96
N ASP A 671 -17.87 29.00 -17.43
CA ASP A 671 -19.06 28.87 -18.31
C ASP A 671 -18.70 28.44 -19.74
#